data_AF-A0A401H310-F1
#
_entry.id   AF-A0A401H310-F1
#
_cell.length_a   1.000
_cell.length_b   1.000
_cell.length_c   1.000
_cell.angle_alpha   90.00
_cell.angle_beta   90.00
_cell.angle_gamma   90.00
#
_symmetry.space_group_name_H-M   'P 1'
#
loop_
_entity.id
_entity.type
_entity.pdbx_description
1 polymer ?
#
loop_
_entity_poly.entity_id
_entity_poly.type
_entity_poly.pdbx_seq_one_letter_code
_entity_poly.pdbx_strand_id
1 'polypeptide(L)'
;MAETDVLRALCNLLEKEKRYHESLYNKPLTGHLQLFPPKLGVNTDGGHAFNCTVHLREYENYLELVPEGFLSDANEAAQTEDEPWSYLSKPLHQGNVIAKVRGNELFLACGYHGVRMNLGVDACMLRFGNDNLASVSEAISGTSGNVLNRDRIGSFLTSNAFMPRDSNRIPGIDRMNIVAAVNCATFSYVVIDFADSVNISVISLGRHWQESDIDPQSQLWQSIWSPDHGPDWIDEAHAAEQRLLEWRDSILQEIGGISARYPIVYTMCDKKCVFNGFGRRIAHDLLHELGLWPGTPAHLVCQDELYETFRDGIVSYMKQWNSLEFLERVASSPNSTNPLQFGHKAYANYMSCFVHVYHKQKVRVSGAYYNKLYSAGLLDRKHTIGEPYHYDPRKLRNKNDTYLPIFVYSQGGFKIYSVIRARPPREWLSQGGRGDLALDGRHSPCKMSFGYTQVHVQVENMLDSSLAQRGRRRKHQSGRRGRPAKDPKMSELRDQMNVGLAFRKKMLAQLEAERLEDEATDPDQELVTHDVEYGSDCSGVFTNPEANMHDHPSGSSRSYPETRPLQFHVGRAKTRGLSRLKSEGVPVEYESDGLPQGLEDEEDEEAQSEQEVNDILDELKVKRETEDVSFDAESGCLLVRSRSVDSQLQREGEDTPTRLDSASGGLPAQFDFEAVSMNDSESLTRIAKEDLSVNPQCEDGRARSNTRPLMDAELLLNERGKRRKLA
;
A
#
# COMPACT_ATOMS: atom_id res chain seq x y z
N MET A 1 -1.21 -3.96 -4.12
CA MET A 1 -1.17 -4.57 -2.79
C MET A 1 -1.11 -3.43 -1.78
N ALA A 2 -1.95 -3.45 -0.75
CA ALA A 2 -1.81 -2.55 0.38
C ALA A 2 -0.42 -2.72 0.98
N GLU A 3 0.29 -1.61 1.13
CA GLU A 3 1.65 -1.58 1.64
C GLU A 3 1.65 -1.24 3.14
N THR A 4 2.80 -1.42 3.81
CA THR A 4 2.90 -1.29 5.27
C THR A 4 2.36 0.03 5.81
N ASP A 5 2.59 1.14 5.12
CA ASP A 5 2.15 2.46 5.56
C ASP A 5 0.62 2.60 5.64
N VAL A 6 -0.11 1.98 4.70
CA VAL A 6 -1.58 1.94 4.70
C VAL A 6 -2.10 1.22 5.92
N LEU A 7 -1.56 0.04 6.17
CA LEU A 7 -1.99 -0.81 7.27
C LEU A 7 -1.62 -0.21 8.62
N ARG A 8 -0.45 0.44 8.73
CA ARG A 8 -0.04 1.16 9.95
C ARG A 8 -0.93 2.37 10.23
N ALA A 9 -1.29 3.13 9.20
CA ALA A 9 -2.26 4.22 9.33
C ALA A 9 -3.62 3.71 9.87
N LEU A 10 -4.07 2.56 9.36
CA LEU A 10 -5.28 1.88 9.80
C LEU A 10 -5.24 1.44 11.28
N CYS A 11 -4.21 0.71 11.68
CA CYS A 11 -4.05 0.29 13.07
C CYS A 11 -3.97 1.48 14.02
N ASN A 12 -3.28 2.56 13.64
CA ASN A 12 -3.23 3.76 14.45
C ASN A 12 -4.60 4.46 14.57
N LEU A 13 -5.46 4.43 13.53
CA LEU A 13 -6.83 4.94 13.63
C LEU A 13 -7.67 4.12 14.61
N LEU A 14 -7.54 2.79 14.58
CA LEU A 14 -8.18 1.92 15.55
C LEU A 14 -7.71 2.23 16.98
N GLU A 15 -6.40 2.35 17.19
CA GLU A 15 -5.82 2.68 18.50
C GLU A 15 -6.29 4.05 19.03
N LYS A 16 -6.42 5.05 18.15
CA LYS A 16 -7.02 6.34 18.51
C LYS A 16 -8.48 6.20 18.94
N GLU A 17 -9.27 5.41 18.21
CA GLU A 17 -10.68 5.17 18.54
C GLU A 17 -10.84 4.37 19.84
N LYS A 18 -9.98 3.39 20.11
CA LYS A 18 -9.92 2.68 21.39
C LYS A 18 -9.72 3.64 22.55
N ARG A 19 -8.66 4.46 22.50
CA ARG A 19 -8.34 5.45 23.55
C ARG A 19 -9.49 6.46 23.72
N TYR A 20 -10.09 6.88 22.62
CA TYR A 20 -11.25 7.78 22.67
C TYR A 20 -12.45 7.11 23.36
N HIS A 21 -12.78 5.86 22.98
CA HIS A 21 -13.85 5.08 23.58
C HIS A 21 -13.63 4.86 25.09
N GLU A 22 -12.43 4.43 25.47
CA GLU A 22 -12.04 4.24 26.87
C GLU A 22 -12.16 5.54 27.66
N SER A 23 -11.72 6.67 27.10
CA SER A 23 -11.85 7.98 27.76
C SER A 23 -13.30 8.42 27.96
N LEU A 24 -14.20 8.03 27.04
CA LEU A 24 -15.60 8.45 27.05
C LEU A 24 -16.47 7.56 27.94
N TYR A 25 -16.22 6.24 27.93
CA TYR A 25 -17.08 5.24 28.57
C TYR A 25 -16.42 4.53 29.76
N ASN A 26 -15.12 4.76 30.01
CA ASN A 26 -14.32 4.05 31.00
C ASN A 26 -14.38 2.53 30.85
N LYS A 27 -14.43 2.06 29.59
CA LYS A 27 -14.51 0.65 29.21
C LYS A 27 -13.69 0.40 27.94
N PRO A 28 -13.05 -0.79 27.82
CA PRO A 28 -12.35 -1.15 26.59
C PRO A 28 -13.32 -1.18 25.41
N LEU A 29 -12.80 -0.93 24.21
CA LEU A 29 -13.56 -1.08 22.98
C LEU A 29 -13.76 -2.58 22.70
N THR A 30 -15.00 -3.04 22.79
CA THR A 30 -15.38 -4.42 22.48
C THR A 30 -16.14 -4.51 21.16
N GLY A 31 -15.96 -5.62 20.46
CA GLY A 31 -16.67 -5.93 19.23
C GLY A 31 -16.70 -7.43 18.96
N HIS A 32 -17.40 -7.82 17.90
CA HIS A 32 -17.44 -9.19 17.40
C HIS A 32 -17.19 -9.21 15.89
N LEU A 33 -16.65 -10.33 15.41
CA LEU A 33 -16.42 -10.55 13.99
C LEU A 33 -17.74 -10.90 13.30
N GLN A 34 -17.92 -10.42 12.07
CA GLN A 34 -18.95 -10.87 11.15
C GLN A 34 -18.31 -11.05 9.77
N LEU A 35 -18.44 -12.23 9.19
CA LEU A 35 -18.02 -12.47 7.81
C LEU A 35 -19.18 -12.21 6.86
N PHE A 36 -18.85 -11.68 5.69
CA PHE A 36 -19.77 -11.46 4.59
C PHE A 36 -19.18 -12.19 3.38
N PRO A 37 -19.31 -13.53 3.35
CA PRO A 37 -18.79 -14.31 2.23
C PRO A 37 -19.41 -13.76 0.92
N PRO A 38 -18.59 -13.44 -0.10
CA PRO A 38 -19.10 -13.21 -1.44
C PRO A 38 -19.93 -14.43 -1.83
N LYS A 39 -21.13 -14.20 -2.36
CA LYS A 39 -22.00 -15.30 -2.73
C LYS A 39 -21.38 -15.92 -3.98
N LEU A 40 -20.67 -17.04 -3.77
CA LEU A 40 -19.98 -17.78 -4.82
C LEU A 40 -20.96 -18.01 -5.97
N GLY A 41 -20.64 -17.45 -7.13
CA GLY A 41 -21.36 -17.77 -8.35
C GLY A 41 -21.26 -19.28 -8.55
N VAL A 42 -22.40 -19.96 -8.42
CA VAL A 42 -22.52 -21.41 -8.58
C VAL A 42 -21.87 -21.81 -9.90
N ASN A 43 -20.72 -22.51 -9.82
CA ASN A 43 -20.04 -23.17 -10.94
C ASN A 43 -19.77 -22.31 -12.18
N THR A 44 -18.98 -21.25 -12.03
CA THR A 44 -18.14 -20.85 -13.19
C THR A 44 -16.84 -21.64 -13.09
N ASP A 45 -16.53 -22.44 -14.11
CA ASP A 45 -15.32 -23.29 -14.23
C ASP A 45 -13.97 -22.50 -14.19
N GLY A 46 -13.98 -21.25 -13.73
CA GLY A 46 -12.90 -20.27 -13.79
C GLY A 46 -12.31 -19.81 -12.45
N GLY A 47 -12.69 -20.42 -11.32
CA GLY A 47 -11.86 -20.36 -10.09
C GLY A 47 -11.65 -18.98 -9.47
N HIS A 48 -12.73 -18.29 -9.08
CA HIS A 48 -12.66 -17.20 -8.09
C HIS A 48 -13.37 -17.64 -6.81
N ALA A 49 -12.79 -18.62 -6.12
CA ALA A 49 -13.23 -19.00 -4.79
C ALA A 49 -12.85 -17.89 -3.81
N PHE A 50 -13.82 -17.39 -3.04
CA PHE A 50 -13.56 -16.62 -1.83
C PHE A 50 -12.54 -17.38 -0.97
N ASN A 51 -11.33 -16.85 -0.87
CA ASN A 51 -10.23 -17.56 -0.23
C ASN A 51 -10.26 -17.27 1.27
N CYS A 52 -11.10 -18.02 1.98
CA CYS A 52 -11.20 -18.03 3.42
C CYS A 52 -10.63 -19.33 3.98
N THR A 53 -9.50 -19.24 4.68
CA THR A 53 -8.91 -20.36 5.41
C THR A 53 -9.27 -20.29 6.88
N VAL A 54 -9.44 -21.43 7.55
CA VAL A 54 -9.81 -21.49 8.96
C VAL A 54 -8.81 -22.32 9.74
N HIS A 55 -8.38 -21.79 10.88
CA HIS A 55 -7.49 -22.43 11.84
C HIS A 55 -8.16 -22.46 13.21
N LEU A 56 -8.65 -23.63 13.63
CA LEU A 56 -9.23 -23.85 14.95
C LEU A 56 -8.13 -24.31 15.92
N ARG A 57 -7.77 -23.45 16.88
CA ARG A 57 -6.75 -23.73 17.90
C ARG A 57 -7.42 -23.82 19.25
N GLU A 58 -7.78 -25.03 19.66
CA GLU A 58 -8.51 -25.27 20.92
C GLU A 58 -9.92 -24.66 20.93
N TYR A 59 -10.35 -24.02 19.85
CA TYR A 59 -11.70 -23.51 19.73
C TYR A 59 -12.66 -24.67 19.50
N GLU A 60 -13.70 -24.72 20.32
CA GLU A 60 -14.78 -25.68 20.23
C GLU A 60 -16.11 -24.95 20.09
N ASN A 61 -17.02 -25.47 19.26
CA ASN A 61 -18.29 -24.80 18.97
C ASN A 61 -19.17 -24.54 20.20
N TYR A 62 -18.98 -25.27 21.30
CA TYR A 62 -19.73 -25.06 22.54
C TYR A 62 -19.33 -23.77 23.27
N LEU A 63 -18.17 -23.18 22.96
CA LEU A 63 -17.70 -21.93 23.58
C LEU A 63 -18.62 -20.75 23.22
N GLU A 64 -19.30 -20.85 22.07
CA GLU A 64 -20.24 -19.85 21.55
C GLU A 64 -21.49 -20.56 21.02
N LEU A 65 -22.43 -20.88 21.91
CA LEU A 65 -23.67 -21.53 21.48
C LEU A 65 -24.50 -20.58 20.61
N VAL A 66 -25.22 -21.16 19.64
CA VAL A 66 -26.19 -20.39 18.85
C VAL A 66 -27.24 -19.82 19.80
N PRO A 67 -27.47 -18.49 19.81
CA PRO A 67 -28.46 -17.89 20.69
C PRO A 67 -29.84 -18.50 20.47
N GLU A 68 -30.59 -18.71 21.56
CA GLU A 68 -31.93 -19.26 21.49
C GLU A 68 -32.83 -18.36 20.62
N GLY A 69 -33.47 -18.95 19.61
CA GLY A 69 -34.32 -18.22 18.65
C GLY A 69 -33.58 -17.52 17.51
N PHE A 70 -32.25 -17.69 17.38
CA PHE A 70 -31.54 -17.23 16.19
C PHE A 70 -31.97 -18.05 14.97
N LEU A 71 -32.49 -17.35 13.95
CA LEU A 71 -32.80 -17.91 12.64
C LEU A 71 -31.82 -17.31 11.64
N SER A 72 -30.93 -18.14 11.11
CA SER A 72 -30.08 -17.77 9.97
C SER A 72 -30.97 -17.51 8.74
N ASP A 73 -30.58 -16.57 7.88
CA ASP A 73 -31.21 -16.43 6.57
C ASP A 73 -31.04 -17.75 5.82
N ALA A 74 -32.15 -18.33 5.32
CA ALA A 74 -32.10 -19.65 4.69
C ALA A 74 -31.12 -19.72 3.51
N ASN A 75 -30.90 -18.61 2.80
CA ASN A 75 -29.93 -18.56 1.71
C ASN A 75 -28.50 -18.50 2.25
N GLU A 76 -28.26 -17.80 3.36
CA GLU A 76 -26.94 -17.75 4.00
C GLU A 76 -26.61 -19.12 4.61
N ALA A 77 -27.53 -19.73 5.35
CA ALA A 77 -27.38 -21.09 5.86
C ALA A 77 -27.01 -22.09 4.75
N ALA A 78 -27.75 -22.08 3.63
CA ALA A 78 -27.49 -22.97 2.50
C ALA A 78 -26.14 -22.71 1.81
N GLN A 79 -25.64 -21.47 1.84
CA GLN A 79 -24.33 -21.12 1.28
C GLN A 79 -23.17 -21.48 2.21
N THR A 80 -23.45 -21.71 3.48
CA THR A 80 -22.42 -21.92 4.50
C THR A 80 -22.37 -23.36 5.00
N GLU A 81 -23.37 -24.20 4.75
CA GLU A 81 -23.55 -25.51 5.40
C GLU A 81 -22.31 -26.41 5.38
N ASP A 82 -21.53 -26.39 4.29
CA ASP A 82 -20.33 -27.22 4.11
C ASP A 82 -19.01 -26.45 4.18
N GLU A 83 -19.07 -25.16 4.47
CA GLU A 83 -17.89 -24.29 4.49
C GLU A 83 -17.17 -24.37 5.85
N PRO A 84 -15.81 -24.35 5.87
CA PRO A 84 -15.05 -24.48 7.13
C PRO A 84 -15.28 -23.31 8.10
N TRP A 85 -15.81 -22.19 7.60
CA TRP A 85 -16.12 -20.98 8.36
C TRP A 85 -17.61 -20.86 8.75
N SER A 86 -18.44 -21.87 8.49
CA SER A 86 -19.89 -21.88 8.75
C SER A 86 -20.28 -21.57 10.21
N TYR A 87 -19.44 -21.98 11.15
CA TYR A 87 -19.63 -21.70 12.58
C TYR A 87 -19.57 -20.20 12.92
N LEU A 88 -19.09 -19.35 12.00
CA LEU A 88 -19.00 -17.90 12.15
C LEU A 88 -20.26 -17.17 11.66
N SER A 89 -21.21 -17.86 11.05
CA SER A 89 -22.48 -17.29 10.53
C SER A 89 -23.56 -17.10 11.60
N LYS A 90 -23.18 -17.21 12.88
CA LYS A 90 -24.02 -16.96 14.05
C LYS A 90 -23.54 -15.69 14.77
N PRO A 91 -24.36 -15.10 15.65
CA PRO A 91 -23.90 -14.01 16.50
C PRO A 91 -22.73 -14.48 17.38
N LEU A 92 -21.60 -13.80 17.28
CA LEU A 92 -20.36 -14.14 18.00
C LEU A 92 -20.22 -13.31 19.27
N HIS A 93 -19.50 -13.85 20.25
CA HIS A 93 -19.19 -13.19 21.50
C HIS A 93 -18.33 -11.95 21.27
N GLN A 94 -18.67 -10.90 22.02
CA GLN A 94 -17.87 -9.70 22.01
C GLN A 94 -16.60 -9.88 22.85
N GLY A 95 -15.49 -9.36 22.35
CA GLY A 95 -14.26 -9.21 23.13
C GLY A 95 -13.53 -7.94 22.75
N ASN A 96 -12.42 -7.68 23.44
CA ASN A 96 -11.58 -6.51 23.16
C ASN A 96 -11.14 -6.55 21.69
N VAL A 97 -11.36 -5.45 20.98
CA VAL A 97 -10.87 -5.33 19.61
C VAL A 97 -9.37 -5.11 19.68
N ILE A 98 -8.56 -5.88 18.97
CA ILE A 98 -7.11 -5.69 18.87
C ILE A 98 -6.69 -5.78 17.41
N ALA A 99 -5.66 -5.04 17.01
CA ALA A 99 -5.10 -5.16 15.67
C ALA A 99 -3.60 -5.02 15.66
N LYS A 100 -2.98 -5.70 14.70
CA LYS A 100 -1.54 -5.62 14.44
C LYS A 100 -1.28 -5.69 12.95
N VAL A 101 -0.15 -5.14 12.53
CA VAL A 101 0.35 -5.24 11.15
C VAL A 101 1.66 -6.00 11.18
N ARG A 102 1.88 -6.85 10.19
CA ARG A 102 3.20 -7.39 9.87
C ARG A 102 3.41 -7.29 8.36
N GLY A 103 4.28 -6.37 7.94
CA GLY A 103 4.51 -6.10 6.53
C GLY A 103 3.25 -5.65 5.79
N ASN A 104 2.75 -6.46 4.85
CA ASN A 104 1.54 -6.19 4.05
C ASN A 104 0.30 -6.98 4.53
N GLU A 105 0.34 -7.57 5.73
CA GLU A 105 -0.80 -8.25 6.33
C GLU A 105 -1.34 -7.48 7.54
N LEU A 106 -2.66 -7.45 7.64
CA LEU A 106 -3.40 -6.90 8.78
C LEU A 106 -4.01 -8.06 9.57
N PHE A 107 -3.78 -8.09 10.87
CA PHE A 107 -4.49 -8.97 11.79
C PHE A 107 -5.43 -8.16 12.66
N LEU A 108 -6.70 -8.55 12.71
CA LEU A 108 -7.74 -7.92 13.52
C LEU A 108 -8.46 -9.02 14.32
N ALA A 109 -8.52 -8.88 15.63
CA ALA A 109 -9.13 -9.89 16.49
C ALA A 109 -10.08 -9.29 17.52
N CYS A 110 -11.09 -10.07 17.90
CA CYS A 110 -12.07 -9.76 18.93
C CYS A 110 -12.80 -11.04 19.35
N GLY A 111 -13.09 -11.16 20.65
CA GLY A 111 -13.67 -12.40 21.19
C GLY A 111 -12.71 -13.58 20.99
N TYR A 112 -13.22 -14.74 20.58
CA TYR A 112 -12.42 -15.94 20.28
C TYR A 112 -11.74 -15.91 18.91
N HIS A 113 -12.08 -14.95 18.05
CA HIS A 113 -11.70 -14.97 16.64
C HIS A 113 -10.74 -13.84 16.27
N GLY A 114 -9.74 -14.20 15.48
CA GLY A 114 -8.83 -13.29 14.82
C GLY A 114 -8.85 -13.52 13.32
N VAL A 115 -8.66 -12.46 12.56
CA VAL A 115 -8.70 -12.48 11.10
C VAL A 115 -7.43 -11.86 10.57
N ARG A 116 -6.60 -12.69 9.93
CA ARG A 116 -5.49 -12.23 9.09
C ARG A 116 -6.04 -11.91 7.71
N MET A 117 -5.67 -10.75 7.18
CA MET A 117 -6.12 -10.27 5.88
C MET A 117 -4.94 -9.75 5.07
N ASN A 118 -4.90 -10.16 3.80
CA ASN A 118 -4.15 -9.45 2.77
C ASN A 118 -5.16 -8.66 1.93
N LEU A 119 -5.10 -7.32 1.98
CA LEU A 119 -6.09 -6.45 1.34
C LEU A 119 -5.95 -6.36 -0.19
N GLY A 120 -4.95 -7.02 -0.80
CA GLY A 120 -4.83 -6.98 -2.26
C GLY A 120 -4.63 -5.55 -2.81
N VAL A 121 -5.03 -5.31 -4.05
CA VAL A 121 -4.77 -4.01 -4.73
C VAL A 121 -5.84 -2.96 -4.40
N ASP A 122 -7.10 -3.37 -4.35
CA ASP A 122 -8.22 -2.43 -4.31
C ASP A 122 -9.12 -2.59 -3.09
N ALA A 123 -8.79 -3.48 -2.14
CA ALA A 123 -9.55 -3.57 -0.91
C ALA A 123 -9.10 -2.55 0.14
N CYS A 124 -10.01 -2.25 1.06
CA CYS A 124 -9.77 -1.30 2.13
C CYS A 124 -10.55 -1.63 3.39
N MET A 125 -10.20 -0.94 4.48
CA MET A 125 -10.97 -0.98 5.72
C MET A 125 -11.48 0.41 6.07
N LEU A 126 -12.80 0.52 6.25
CA LEU A 126 -13.50 1.78 6.52
C LEU A 126 -14.29 1.69 7.83
N ARG A 127 -14.49 2.84 8.48
CA ARG A 127 -15.27 2.95 9.71
C ARG A 127 -16.69 3.39 9.41
N PHE A 128 -17.67 2.52 9.59
CA PHE A 128 -19.09 2.80 9.41
C PHE A 128 -19.75 3.06 10.77
N GLY A 129 -20.69 4.01 10.85
CA GLY A 129 -21.66 3.99 11.95
C GLY A 129 -22.59 2.79 11.78
N ASN A 130 -23.09 2.20 12.87
CA ASN A 130 -23.93 1.00 12.79
C ASN A 130 -25.17 1.22 11.92
N ASP A 131 -25.80 2.39 12.00
CA ASP A 131 -26.95 2.77 11.15
C ASP A 131 -26.59 2.81 9.66
N ASN A 132 -25.37 3.25 9.34
CA ASN A 132 -24.87 3.29 7.96
C ASN A 132 -24.60 1.88 7.44
N LEU A 133 -24.04 0.99 8.27
CA LEU A 133 -23.81 -0.40 7.89
C LEU A 133 -25.13 -1.13 7.64
N ALA A 134 -26.11 -0.97 8.54
CA ALA A 134 -27.44 -1.54 8.38
C ALA A 134 -28.10 -1.09 7.05
N SER A 135 -28.01 0.22 6.75
CA SER A 135 -28.54 0.79 5.50
C SER A 135 -27.86 0.21 4.25
N VAL A 136 -26.56 -0.12 4.33
CA VAL A 136 -25.81 -0.74 3.24
C VAL A 136 -26.18 -2.22 3.10
N SER A 137 -26.31 -2.94 4.22
CA SER A 137 -26.62 -4.37 4.21
C SER A 137 -28.05 -4.67 3.75
N GLU A 138 -29.02 -3.82 4.12
CA GLU A 138 -30.43 -4.01 3.73
C GLU A 138 -30.66 -3.87 2.21
N ALA A 139 -29.85 -3.09 1.50
CA ALA A 139 -30.01 -2.83 0.07
C ALA A 139 -29.85 -4.08 -0.82
N ILE A 140 -29.30 -5.19 -0.30
CA ILE A 140 -29.04 -6.43 -1.04
C ILE A 140 -30.24 -7.40 -1.04
N SER A 141 -31.09 -7.38 -0.02
CA SER A 141 -32.17 -8.37 0.13
C SER A 141 -33.30 -8.22 -0.90
N GLY A 142 -33.21 -7.24 -1.79
CA GLY A 142 -34.13 -7.07 -2.91
C GLY A 142 -34.02 -8.20 -3.93
N THR A 143 -35.06 -9.02 -4.00
CA THR A 143 -35.32 -10.04 -5.01
C THR A 143 -35.41 -9.43 -6.41
N SER A 144 -34.26 -9.09 -7.01
CA SER A 144 -34.22 -8.76 -8.43
C SER A 144 -34.53 -10.05 -9.18
N GLY A 145 -35.77 -10.20 -9.67
CA GLY A 145 -36.26 -11.36 -10.41
C GLY A 145 -35.59 -11.57 -11.78
N ASN A 146 -34.48 -10.88 -12.06
CA ASN A 146 -33.77 -10.93 -13.32
C ASN A 146 -32.66 -11.98 -13.23
N VAL A 147 -32.79 -13.06 -13.99
CA VAL A 147 -31.86 -14.20 -13.98
C VAL A 147 -30.44 -13.80 -14.43
N LEU A 148 -30.30 -12.78 -15.28
CA LEU A 148 -29.02 -12.17 -15.65
C LEU A 148 -28.33 -11.41 -14.50
N ASN A 149 -29.03 -11.18 -13.38
CA ASN A 149 -28.44 -10.66 -12.15
C ASN A 149 -28.02 -11.76 -11.16
N ARG A 150 -28.13 -13.05 -11.49
CA ARG A 150 -27.66 -14.12 -10.60
C ARG A 150 -26.14 -14.21 -10.49
N ASP A 151 -25.39 -13.80 -11.51
CA ASP A 151 -23.92 -13.68 -11.44
C ASP A 151 -23.46 -12.49 -10.57
N ARG A 152 -24.40 -11.74 -9.98
CA ARG A 152 -24.20 -10.46 -9.30
C ARG A 152 -24.61 -10.51 -7.82
N ILE A 153 -24.80 -11.72 -7.31
CA ILE A 153 -25.22 -12.00 -5.95
C ILE A 153 -23.98 -11.80 -5.05
N GLY A 154 -24.03 -10.93 -4.03
CA GLY A 154 -22.92 -10.69 -3.09
C GLY A 154 -22.33 -9.27 -3.07
N SER A 155 -22.66 -8.45 -4.08
CA SER A 155 -22.20 -7.06 -4.14
C SER A 155 -23.22 -6.06 -3.59
N PHE A 156 -22.79 -5.13 -2.75
CA PHE A 156 -23.59 -4.10 -2.09
C PHE A 156 -23.75 -2.88 -3.01
N LEU A 157 -24.98 -2.45 -3.26
CA LEU A 157 -25.24 -1.19 -3.97
C LEU A 157 -24.82 -0.03 -3.09
N THR A 158 -23.97 0.85 -3.63
CA THR A 158 -23.63 2.08 -2.92
C THR A 158 -24.87 2.96 -2.85
N SER A 159 -25.49 3.10 -1.67
CA SER A 159 -26.63 3.99 -1.50
C SER A 159 -26.29 5.42 -1.91
N ASN A 160 -27.22 6.11 -2.58
CA ASN A 160 -27.09 7.52 -2.95
C ASN A 160 -26.80 8.43 -1.74
N ALA A 161 -27.11 7.97 -0.51
CA ALA A 161 -26.77 8.69 0.72
C ALA A 161 -25.25 8.81 0.96
N PHE A 162 -24.46 7.88 0.41
CA PHE A 162 -23.00 7.88 0.50
C PHE A 162 -22.32 8.51 -0.72
N MET A 163 -23.08 8.92 -1.73
CA MET A 163 -22.56 9.59 -2.91
C MET A 163 -22.65 11.11 -2.73
N PRO A 164 -21.52 11.85 -2.79
CA PRO A 164 -21.58 13.30 -2.89
C PRO A 164 -22.40 13.71 -4.13
N ARG A 165 -23.26 14.73 -3.99
CA ARG A 165 -24.15 15.20 -5.08
C ARG A 165 -23.40 15.57 -6.37
N ASP A 166 -22.16 16.00 -6.21
CA ASP A 166 -21.29 16.47 -7.30
C ASP A 166 -20.12 15.49 -7.53
N SER A 167 -20.32 14.20 -7.26
CA SER A 167 -19.34 13.16 -7.55
C SER A 167 -19.38 12.76 -9.03
N ASN A 168 -18.27 12.20 -9.52
CA ASN A 168 -18.15 11.70 -10.90
C ASN A 168 -18.94 10.40 -11.18
N ARG A 169 -19.60 9.84 -10.17
CA ARG A 169 -20.23 8.53 -10.27
C ARG A 169 -21.60 8.59 -10.93
N ILE A 170 -21.90 7.57 -11.72
CA ILE A 170 -23.23 7.33 -12.28
C ILE A 170 -24.03 6.56 -11.23
N PRO A 171 -25.12 7.13 -10.68
CA PRO A 171 -25.93 6.44 -9.67
C PRO A 171 -26.41 5.06 -10.13
N GLY A 172 -26.32 4.06 -9.26
CA GLY A 172 -26.89 2.72 -9.48
C GLY A 172 -26.01 1.70 -10.20
N ILE A 173 -24.80 2.09 -10.64
CA ILE A 173 -23.83 1.16 -11.24
C ILE A 173 -22.85 0.62 -10.19
N ASP A 174 -22.55 1.43 -9.17
CA ASP A 174 -21.43 1.14 -8.29
C ASP A 174 -21.75 0.14 -7.19
N ARG A 175 -20.91 -0.88 -7.18
CA ARG A 175 -20.97 -2.03 -6.29
C ARG A 175 -19.72 -2.10 -5.45
N MET A 176 -19.88 -2.62 -4.25
CA MET A 176 -18.77 -2.88 -3.34
C MET A 176 -19.01 -4.22 -2.65
N ASN A 177 -17.98 -5.05 -2.46
CA ASN A 177 -18.13 -6.32 -1.75
C ASN A 177 -17.66 -6.12 -0.31
N ILE A 178 -18.57 -6.22 0.66
CA ILE A 178 -18.16 -6.30 2.06
C ILE A 178 -17.74 -7.74 2.29
N VAL A 179 -16.56 -7.95 2.84
CA VAL A 179 -15.98 -9.29 3.04
C VAL A 179 -15.96 -9.66 4.52
N ALA A 180 -15.70 -8.69 5.39
CA ALA A 180 -15.70 -8.87 6.82
C ALA A 180 -16.06 -7.55 7.52
N ALA A 181 -16.59 -7.62 8.72
CA ALA A 181 -16.70 -6.49 9.62
C ALA A 181 -16.38 -6.87 11.07
N VAL A 182 -15.84 -5.92 11.82
CA VAL A 182 -15.80 -5.96 13.27
C VAL A 182 -16.81 -4.97 13.82
N ASN A 183 -17.90 -5.51 14.33
CA ASN A 183 -19.04 -4.76 14.84
C ASN A 183 -18.83 -4.40 16.29
N CYS A 184 -18.67 -3.10 16.56
CA CYS A 184 -18.62 -2.55 17.91
C CYS A 184 -19.98 -1.96 18.29
N ALA A 185 -20.12 -1.51 19.55
CA ALA A 185 -21.39 -0.99 20.05
C ALA A 185 -21.95 0.23 19.29
N THR A 186 -21.09 1.09 18.72
CA THR A 186 -21.51 2.35 18.07
C THR A 186 -21.05 2.50 16.61
N PHE A 187 -20.12 1.68 16.16
CA PHE A 187 -19.56 1.71 14.81
C PHE A 187 -19.00 0.33 14.46
N SER A 188 -18.77 0.10 13.17
CA SER A 188 -18.13 -1.11 12.65
C SER A 188 -16.93 -0.74 11.80
N TYR A 189 -15.87 -1.55 11.88
CA TYR A 189 -14.82 -1.56 10.87
C TYR A 189 -15.20 -2.56 9.79
N VAL A 190 -15.30 -2.09 8.55
CA VAL A 190 -15.82 -2.85 7.43
C VAL A 190 -14.72 -2.98 6.40
N VAL A 191 -14.42 -4.23 6.02
CA VAL A 191 -13.47 -4.57 4.97
C VAL A 191 -14.25 -4.66 3.67
N ILE A 192 -13.87 -3.82 2.72
CA ILE A 192 -14.52 -3.72 1.42
C ILE A 192 -13.52 -4.09 0.35
N ASP A 193 -13.90 -5.00 -0.54
CA ASP A 193 -13.15 -5.40 -1.71
C ASP A 193 -13.88 -5.02 -3.00
N PHE A 194 -13.12 -4.60 -3.99
CA PHE A 194 -13.62 -4.20 -5.31
C PHE A 194 -13.07 -5.07 -6.43
N ALA A 195 -12.01 -5.84 -6.14
CA ALA A 195 -11.29 -6.64 -7.12
C ALA A 195 -11.28 -8.13 -6.76
N ASP A 196 -12.03 -8.54 -5.74
CA ASP A 196 -12.09 -9.91 -5.20
C ASP A 196 -10.68 -10.49 -4.96
N SER A 197 -9.81 -9.63 -4.43
CA SER A 197 -8.39 -9.89 -4.22
C SER A 197 -8.03 -10.05 -2.74
N VAL A 198 -8.99 -9.87 -1.83
CA VAL A 198 -8.79 -10.11 -0.40
C VAL A 198 -8.63 -11.59 -0.12
N ASN A 199 -7.54 -11.94 0.56
CA ASN A 199 -7.37 -13.25 1.16
C ASN A 199 -7.61 -13.14 2.68
N ILE A 200 -8.45 -14.02 3.21
CA ILE A 200 -8.78 -14.07 4.64
C ILE A 200 -8.34 -15.39 5.25
N SER A 201 -7.75 -15.31 6.45
CA SER A 201 -7.49 -16.46 7.30
C SER A 201 -8.03 -16.21 8.69
N VAL A 202 -9.00 -17.01 9.12
CA VAL A 202 -9.60 -16.93 10.45
C VAL A 202 -8.87 -17.85 11.41
N ILE A 203 -8.46 -17.33 12.55
CA ILE A 203 -7.77 -18.05 13.60
C ILE A 203 -8.61 -17.94 14.88
N SER A 204 -9.14 -19.06 15.33
CA SER A 204 -10.02 -19.14 16.50
C SER A 204 -9.28 -19.82 17.65
N LEU A 205 -9.29 -19.21 18.84
CA LEU A 205 -8.65 -19.75 20.04
C LEU A 205 -9.69 -20.35 20.99
N GLY A 206 -9.27 -21.24 21.91
CA GLY A 206 -10.11 -21.73 23.02
C GLY A 206 -10.40 -20.68 24.11
N ARG A 207 -9.89 -19.47 23.95
CA ARG A 207 -10.07 -18.31 24.85
C ARG A 207 -10.17 -17.02 24.03
N HIS A 208 -10.56 -15.92 24.67
CA HIS A 208 -10.52 -14.62 23.99
C HIS A 208 -9.09 -14.20 23.66
N TRP A 209 -8.94 -13.51 22.53
CA TRP A 209 -7.72 -12.83 22.12
C TRP A 209 -7.35 -11.70 23.09
N GLN A 210 -6.04 -11.56 23.33
CA GLN A 210 -5.43 -10.57 24.21
C GLN A 210 -4.31 -9.82 23.49
N GLU A 211 -3.95 -8.63 23.96
CA GLU A 211 -2.87 -7.85 23.34
C GLU A 211 -1.51 -8.57 23.40
N SER A 212 -1.26 -9.36 24.44
CA SER A 212 -0.05 -10.19 24.57
C SER A 212 0.05 -11.28 23.50
N ASP A 213 -1.06 -11.69 22.88
CA ASP A 213 -1.06 -12.74 21.86
C ASP A 213 -0.47 -12.27 20.54
N ILE A 214 -0.60 -10.97 20.26
CA ILE A 214 -0.16 -10.30 19.03
C ILE A 214 1.16 -9.52 19.24
N ASP A 215 1.88 -9.83 20.32
CA ASP A 215 3.23 -9.33 20.55
C ASP A 215 4.25 -10.18 19.76
N PRO A 216 5.30 -9.60 19.17
CA PRO A 216 6.36 -10.36 18.49
C PRO A 216 7.03 -11.46 19.33
N GLN A 217 6.99 -11.36 20.66
CA GLN A 217 7.52 -12.36 21.59
C GLN A 217 6.52 -13.47 21.92
N SER A 218 5.27 -13.36 21.47
CA SER A 218 4.22 -14.36 21.66
C SER A 218 4.55 -15.65 20.92
N GLN A 219 4.21 -16.80 21.54
CA GLN A 219 4.27 -18.10 20.87
C GLN A 219 3.28 -18.20 19.70
N LEU A 220 2.20 -17.41 19.73
CA LEU A 220 1.24 -17.34 18.64
C LEU A 220 1.73 -16.49 17.46
N TRP A 221 2.75 -15.65 17.66
CA TRP A 221 3.19 -14.66 16.68
C TRP A 221 3.43 -15.27 15.30
N GLN A 222 4.33 -16.26 15.19
CA GLN A 222 4.68 -16.84 13.89
C GLN A 222 3.51 -17.56 13.21
N SER A 223 2.53 -18.02 13.99
CA SER A 223 1.36 -18.70 13.45
C SER A 223 0.21 -17.81 13.03
N ILE A 224 0.23 -16.54 13.44
CA ILE A 224 -0.77 -15.57 13.00
C ILE A 224 -0.57 -15.28 11.52
N TRP A 225 0.68 -15.10 11.10
CA TRP A 225 1.08 -14.56 9.80
C TRP A 225 1.29 -15.64 8.74
N SER A 226 1.30 -15.23 7.47
CA SER A 226 1.56 -16.18 6.39
C SER A 226 3.03 -16.66 6.41
N PRO A 227 3.30 -17.95 6.16
CA PRO A 227 4.64 -18.53 6.30
C PRO A 227 5.63 -18.06 5.21
N ASP A 228 5.13 -17.54 4.10
CA ASP A 228 5.91 -16.96 2.99
C ASP A 228 6.35 -15.52 3.25
N HIS A 229 5.89 -14.90 4.34
CA HIS A 229 6.22 -13.54 4.71
C HIS A 229 7.34 -13.47 5.75
N GLY A 230 8.29 -12.58 5.51
CA GLY A 230 9.45 -12.37 6.39
C GLY A 230 9.12 -11.56 7.64
N PRO A 231 10.11 -11.32 8.51
CA PRO A 231 9.96 -10.43 9.64
C PRO A 231 9.61 -8.99 9.23
N ASP A 232 8.84 -8.28 10.06
CA ASP A 232 8.48 -6.88 9.84
C ASP A 232 9.63 -5.92 10.20
N TRP A 233 9.89 -4.94 9.32
CA TRP A 233 10.98 -3.97 9.46
C TRP A 233 10.82 -2.96 10.63
N ILE A 234 9.66 -2.93 11.28
CA ILE A 234 9.35 -1.99 12.37
C ILE A 234 9.29 -2.73 13.70
N ASP A 235 8.46 -3.77 13.82
CA ASP A 235 8.26 -4.53 15.05
C ASP A 235 9.30 -5.65 15.24
N GLU A 236 9.92 -6.17 14.17
CA GLU A 236 10.90 -7.26 14.19
C GLU A 236 12.24 -6.87 13.53
N ALA A 237 12.64 -5.59 13.65
CA ALA A 237 13.74 -5.00 12.89
C ALA A 237 15.04 -5.84 12.87
N HIS A 238 15.47 -6.38 14.01
CA HIS A 238 16.67 -7.23 14.07
C HIS A 238 16.53 -8.51 13.24
N ALA A 239 15.38 -9.19 13.32
CA ALA A 239 15.13 -10.39 12.54
C ALA A 239 15.03 -10.07 11.04
N ALA A 240 14.47 -8.92 10.67
CA ALA A 240 14.41 -8.45 9.29
C ALA A 240 15.81 -8.15 8.74
N GLU A 241 16.68 -7.49 9.51
CA GLU A 241 18.08 -7.24 9.16
C GLU A 241 18.87 -8.54 8.99
N GLN A 242 18.68 -9.50 9.90
CA GLN A 242 19.31 -10.81 9.78
C GLN A 242 18.87 -11.56 8.52
N ARG A 243 17.57 -11.54 8.21
CA ARG A 243 17.05 -12.15 6.99
C ARG A 243 17.56 -11.46 5.72
N LEU A 244 17.79 -10.14 5.76
CA LEU A 244 18.42 -9.42 4.67
C LEU A 244 19.88 -9.83 4.47
N LEU A 245 20.64 -10.06 5.56
CA LEU A 245 22.01 -10.56 5.50
C LEU A 245 22.05 -11.97 4.88
N GLU A 246 21.18 -12.87 5.32
CA GLU A 246 21.06 -14.23 4.74
C GLU A 246 20.73 -14.18 3.25
N TRP A 247 19.79 -13.31 2.86
CA TRP A 247 19.47 -13.07 1.46
C TRP A 247 20.68 -12.54 0.68
N ARG A 248 21.40 -11.57 1.21
CA ARG A 248 22.60 -11.02 0.60
C ARG A 248 23.65 -12.13 0.36
N ASP A 249 23.91 -12.97 1.35
CA ASP A 249 24.87 -14.07 1.25
C ASP A 249 24.45 -15.06 0.14
N SER A 250 23.15 -15.37 0.03
CA SER A 250 22.63 -16.23 -1.05
C SER A 250 22.84 -15.61 -2.45
N ILE A 251 22.58 -14.32 -2.61
CA ILE A 251 22.79 -13.61 -3.88
C ILE A 251 24.27 -13.53 -4.27
N LEU A 252 25.17 -13.39 -3.29
CA LEU A 252 26.62 -13.39 -3.51
C LEU A 252 27.18 -14.79 -3.81
N GLN A 253 26.58 -15.85 -3.28
CA GLN A 253 26.90 -17.23 -3.66
C GLN A 253 26.44 -17.56 -5.08
N GLU A 254 25.34 -16.95 -5.53
CA GLU A 254 24.73 -17.19 -6.83
C GLU A 254 24.93 -16.03 -7.83
N ILE A 255 26.06 -15.32 -7.82
CA ILE A 255 26.29 -14.15 -8.71
C ILE A 255 26.06 -14.48 -10.21
N GLY A 256 26.36 -15.72 -10.62
CA GLY A 256 26.10 -16.22 -11.97
C GLY A 256 24.64 -16.56 -12.27
N GLY A 257 23.82 -16.72 -11.23
CA GLY A 257 22.42 -17.10 -11.29
C GLY A 257 21.50 -15.97 -11.81
N ILE A 258 20.35 -16.36 -12.34
CA ILE A 258 19.37 -15.42 -12.91
C ILE A 258 18.81 -14.50 -11.81
N SER A 259 18.55 -15.05 -10.63
CA SER A 259 18.02 -14.33 -9.46
C SER A 259 18.89 -13.14 -9.03
N ALA A 260 20.22 -13.32 -9.04
CA ALA A 260 21.21 -12.30 -8.73
C ALA A 260 21.20 -11.12 -9.73
N ARG A 261 20.72 -11.36 -10.96
CA ARG A 261 20.67 -10.36 -12.04
C ARG A 261 19.35 -9.60 -12.12
N TYR A 262 18.33 -10.02 -11.36
CA TYR A 262 17.06 -9.32 -11.37
C TYR A 262 17.20 -7.88 -10.86
N PRO A 263 16.41 -6.94 -11.42
CA PRO A 263 16.28 -5.59 -10.88
C PRO A 263 15.96 -5.59 -9.39
N ILE A 264 16.70 -4.81 -8.60
CA ILE A 264 16.48 -4.74 -7.15
C ILE A 264 15.04 -4.36 -6.80
N VAL A 265 14.42 -3.45 -7.56
CA VAL A 265 13.02 -3.08 -7.33
C VAL A 265 12.06 -4.25 -7.50
N TYR A 266 12.33 -5.15 -8.46
CA TYR A 266 11.55 -6.35 -8.67
C TYR A 266 11.77 -7.32 -7.52
N THR A 267 13.03 -7.58 -7.14
CA THR A 267 13.37 -8.45 -6.03
C THR A 267 12.72 -8.01 -4.72
N MET A 268 12.69 -6.70 -4.45
CA MET A 268 12.03 -6.13 -3.28
C MET A 268 10.51 -6.36 -3.28
N CYS A 269 9.86 -6.32 -4.45
CA CYS A 269 8.42 -6.54 -4.55
C CYS A 269 8.04 -8.03 -4.50
N ASP A 270 8.93 -8.91 -4.96
CA ASP A 270 8.68 -10.34 -5.11
C ASP A 270 9.05 -11.14 -3.86
N LYS A 271 10.25 -10.88 -3.29
CA LYS A 271 10.79 -11.64 -2.16
C LYS A 271 10.26 -11.13 -0.82
N LYS A 272 8.96 -11.34 -0.57
CA LYS A 272 8.27 -10.96 0.68
C LYS A 272 8.86 -11.62 1.93
N CYS A 273 9.53 -12.77 1.78
CA CYS A 273 10.26 -13.43 2.86
C CYS A 273 11.47 -12.62 3.36
N VAL A 274 11.93 -11.63 2.60
CA VAL A 274 13.05 -10.73 2.92
C VAL A 274 12.57 -9.29 3.07
N PHE A 275 11.84 -8.81 2.06
CA PHE A 275 11.37 -7.43 1.94
C PHE A 275 9.89 -7.33 2.34
N ASN A 276 9.52 -7.90 3.49
CA ASN A 276 8.13 -7.89 3.92
C ASN A 276 7.61 -6.44 4.04
N GLY A 277 6.43 -6.17 3.47
CA GLY A 277 5.83 -4.83 3.46
C GLY A 277 6.23 -3.92 2.29
N PHE A 278 7.23 -4.30 1.48
CA PHE A 278 7.58 -3.58 0.27
C PHE A 278 6.66 -3.95 -0.88
N GLY A 279 5.85 -2.99 -1.33
CA GLY A 279 5.22 -3.04 -2.63
C GLY A 279 5.96 -2.17 -3.64
N ARG A 280 5.37 -2.06 -4.84
CA ARG A 280 5.98 -1.31 -5.96
C ARG A 280 6.27 0.13 -5.57
N ARG A 281 5.38 0.81 -4.85
CA ARG A 281 5.57 2.23 -4.54
C ARG A 281 6.68 2.43 -3.53
N ILE A 282 6.62 1.75 -2.38
CA ILE A 282 7.63 1.86 -1.31
C ILE A 282 9.02 1.51 -1.87
N ALA A 283 9.14 0.47 -2.71
CA ALA A 283 10.41 0.09 -3.30
C ALA A 283 10.98 1.20 -4.20
N HIS A 284 10.18 1.78 -5.10
CA HIS A 284 10.63 2.88 -5.96
C HIS A 284 11.01 4.13 -5.16
N ASP A 285 10.21 4.50 -4.16
CA ASP A 285 10.44 5.71 -3.37
C ASP A 285 11.69 5.57 -2.47
N LEU A 286 11.93 4.40 -1.89
CA LEU A 286 13.17 4.10 -1.17
C LEU A 286 14.38 4.20 -2.11
N LEU A 287 14.34 3.52 -3.25
CA LEU A 287 15.46 3.50 -4.20
C LEU A 287 15.75 4.91 -4.73
N HIS A 288 14.71 5.73 -4.89
CA HIS A 288 14.86 7.16 -5.10
C HIS A 288 15.62 7.82 -3.95
N GLU A 289 15.20 7.70 -2.69
CA GLU A 289 15.92 8.35 -1.57
C GLU A 289 17.40 7.97 -1.49
N LEU A 290 17.75 6.73 -1.84
CA LEU A 290 19.14 6.27 -1.87
C LEU A 290 19.93 6.79 -3.06
N GLY A 291 19.25 7.24 -4.11
CA GLY A 291 19.85 7.61 -5.39
C GLY A 291 20.29 6.39 -6.19
N LEU A 292 19.56 5.29 -6.06
CA LEU A 292 19.83 4.03 -6.75
C LEU A 292 18.88 3.85 -7.92
N TRP A 293 19.43 3.39 -9.04
CA TRP A 293 18.61 3.03 -10.20
C TRP A 293 17.75 1.81 -9.85
N PRO A 294 16.41 1.86 -10.01
CA PRO A 294 15.58 0.72 -9.63
C PRO A 294 15.87 -0.57 -10.42
N GLY A 295 16.39 -0.41 -11.65
CA GLY A 295 16.85 -1.51 -12.49
C GLY A 295 18.21 -2.11 -12.12
N THR A 296 18.88 -1.62 -11.07
CA THR A 296 20.21 -2.11 -10.64
C THR A 296 20.09 -3.59 -10.26
N PRO A 297 20.93 -4.49 -10.79
CA PRO A 297 20.96 -5.89 -10.40
C PRO A 297 21.17 -6.09 -8.89
N ALA A 298 20.43 -7.03 -8.31
CA ALA A 298 20.50 -7.32 -6.87
C ALA A 298 21.93 -7.62 -6.37
N HIS A 299 22.74 -8.37 -7.15
CA HIS A 299 24.12 -8.69 -6.76
C HIS A 299 25.04 -7.46 -6.66
N LEU A 300 24.79 -6.42 -7.46
CA LEU A 300 25.55 -5.17 -7.35
C LEU A 300 25.18 -4.44 -6.06
N VAL A 301 23.89 -4.43 -5.71
CA VAL A 301 23.42 -3.86 -4.44
C VAL A 301 23.99 -4.61 -3.22
N CYS A 302 24.27 -5.91 -3.36
CA CYS A 302 24.85 -6.74 -2.29
C CYS A 302 26.35 -6.52 -2.06
N GLN A 303 27.03 -5.70 -2.88
CA GLN A 303 28.44 -5.35 -2.68
C GLN A 303 28.61 -4.45 -1.44
N ASP A 304 29.68 -4.65 -0.66
CA ASP A 304 29.85 -4.14 0.72
C ASP A 304 29.37 -2.69 0.93
N GLU A 305 30.00 -1.69 0.30
CA GLU A 305 29.69 -0.27 0.56
C GLU A 305 28.24 0.11 0.18
N LEU A 306 27.75 -0.47 -0.93
CA LEU A 306 26.40 -0.21 -1.42
C LEU A 306 25.35 -0.94 -0.58
N TYR A 307 25.65 -2.15 -0.12
CA TYR A 307 24.79 -2.94 0.74
C TYR A 307 24.57 -2.26 2.08
N GLU A 308 25.63 -1.76 2.72
CA GLU A 308 25.51 -1.04 4.00
C GLU A 308 24.60 0.19 3.86
N THR A 309 24.78 0.96 2.77
CA THR A 309 23.91 2.11 2.46
C THR A 309 22.47 1.68 2.21
N PHE A 310 22.27 0.56 1.52
CA PHE A 310 20.94 0.01 1.21
C PHE A 310 20.22 -0.49 2.46
N ARG A 311 20.90 -1.28 3.31
CA ARG A 311 20.39 -1.77 4.60
C ARG A 311 19.98 -0.61 5.51
N ASP A 312 20.91 0.33 5.75
CA ASP A 312 20.65 1.48 6.62
C ASP A 312 19.53 2.35 6.06
N GLY A 313 19.47 2.46 4.74
CA GLY A 313 18.39 3.07 3.98
C GLY A 313 17.02 2.45 4.28
N ILE A 314 16.89 1.13 4.16
CA ILE A 314 15.66 0.40 4.47
C ILE A 314 15.22 0.68 5.91
N VAL A 315 16.12 0.51 6.88
CA VAL A 315 15.82 0.68 8.30
C VAL A 315 15.35 2.11 8.60
N SER A 316 16.05 3.11 8.05
CA SER A 316 15.68 4.52 8.23
C SER A 316 14.33 4.84 7.58
N TYR A 317 14.12 4.37 6.34
CA TYR A 317 12.90 4.64 5.58
C TYR A 317 11.67 3.98 6.21
N MET A 318 11.77 2.72 6.65
CA MET A 318 10.63 1.99 7.22
C MET A 318 10.17 2.55 8.57
N LYS A 319 11.08 3.15 9.35
CA LYS A 319 10.73 3.83 10.61
C LYS A 319 9.75 4.98 10.43
N GLN A 320 9.70 5.61 9.25
CA GLN A 320 8.83 6.76 9.01
C GLN A 320 7.33 6.38 9.13
N TRP A 321 6.97 5.14 8.81
CA TRP A 321 5.59 4.67 8.79
C TRP A 321 4.98 4.50 10.17
N ASN A 322 5.81 4.50 11.21
CA ASN A 322 5.40 4.54 12.61
C ASN A 322 5.65 5.92 13.26
N SER A 323 6.08 6.91 12.49
CA SER A 323 6.35 8.25 13.01
C SER A 323 5.05 9.01 13.32
N LEU A 324 5.08 9.82 14.38
CA LEU A 324 3.96 10.72 14.70
C LEU A 324 3.66 11.68 13.53
N GLU A 325 4.68 12.14 12.80
CA GLU A 325 4.49 13.03 11.65
C GLU A 325 3.62 12.38 10.57
N PHE A 326 3.91 11.13 10.20
CA PHE A 326 3.09 10.37 9.26
C PHE A 326 1.68 10.13 9.79
N LEU A 327 1.58 9.60 11.01
CA LEU A 327 0.33 9.19 11.63
C LEU A 327 -0.62 10.36 11.96
N GLU A 328 -0.11 11.56 12.20
CA GLU A 328 -0.93 12.76 12.41
C GLU A 328 -1.38 13.40 11.09
N ARG A 329 -0.54 13.36 10.05
CA ARG A 329 -0.84 13.98 8.76
C ARG A 329 -1.76 13.16 7.89
N VAL A 330 -1.61 11.83 7.90
CA VAL A 330 -2.30 10.91 6.99
C VAL A 330 -3.44 10.19 7.72
N ALA A 331 -3.19 9.68 8.93
CA ALA A 331 -4.17 8.97 9.75
C ALA A 331 -4.94 9.92 10.70
N SER A 332 -5.41 11.05 10.17
CA SER A 332 -6.31 11.96 10.89
C SER A 332 -7.76 11.49 10.79
N SER A 333 -8.57 11.71 11.84
CA SER A 333 -10.00 11.39 11.80
C SER A 333 -10.67 12.00 10.57
N PRO A 334 -11.53 11.25 9.86
CA PRO A 334 -12.28 11.78 8.73
C PRO A 334 -13.08 13.02 9.13
N ASN A 335 -13.15 13.99 8.22
CA ASN A 335 -13.92 15.22 8.43
C ASN A 335 -15.42 15.03 8.16
N SER A 336 -15.83 13.83 7.73
CA SER A 336 -17.19 13.49 7.35
C SER A 336 -17.69 12.27 8.11
N THR A 337 -19.00 12.23 8.31
CA THR A 337 -19.73 11.04 8.79
C THR A 337 -20.00 10.04 7.68
N ASN A 338 -19.82 10.43 6.41
CA ASN A 338 -19.90 9.52 5.27
C ASN A 338 -18.56 8.76 5.15
N PRO A 339 -18.56 7.42 5.37
CA PRO A 339 -17.34 6.61 5.31
C PRO A 339 -16.73 6.51 3.91
N LEU A 340 -17.54 6.68 2.86
CA LEU A 340 -17.10 6.61 1.47
C LEU A 340 -16.65 7.96 0.90
N GLN A 341 -16.73 9.05 1.69
CA GLN A 341 -16.30 10.36 1.20
C GLN A 341 -14.78 10.44 1.03
N PHE A 342 -14.35 11.02 -0.10
CA PHE A 342 -12.93 11.23 -0.37
C PHE A 342 -12.22 12.10 0.66
N GLY A 343 -11.11 11.59 1.20
CA GLY A 343 -10.28 12.27 2.19
C GLY A 343 -9.29 13.27 1.59
N HIS A 344 -9.74 14.34 0.92
CA HIS A 344 -8.86 15.29 0.20
C HIS A 344 -7.61 15.75 0.96
N LYS A 345 -7.73 16.06 2.26
CA LYS A 345 -6.59 16.54 3.06
C LYS A 345 -5.57 15.43 3.32
N ALA A 346 -6.04 14.25 3.74
CA ALA A 346 -5.18 13.09 3.98
C ALA A 346 -4.50 12.67 2.68
N TYR A 347 -5.25 12.65 1.58
CA TYR A 347 -4.75 12.43 0.22
C TYR A 347 -3.63 13.41 -0.16
N ALA A 348 -3.89 14.71 -0.08
CA ALA A 348 -2.93 15.73 -0.47
C ALA A 348 -1.66 15.66 0.39
N ASN A 349 -1.80 15.47 1.70
CA ASN A 349 -0.67 15.27 2.60
C ASN A 349 0.13 14.03 2.23
N TYR A 350 -0.56 12.91 1.96
CA TYR A 350 0.07 11.67 1.57
C TYR A 350 0.87 11.79 0.27
N MET A 351 0.23 12.24 -0.80
CA MET A 351 0.86 12.39 -2.12
C MET A 351 1.99 13.43 -2.14
N SER A 352 1.92 14.46 -1.30
CA SER A 352 2.94 15.51 -1.27
C SER A 352 4.12 15.19 -0.35
N CYS A 353 3.90 14.48 0.76
CA CYS A 353 4.93 14.23 1.77
C CYS A 353 5.49 12.81 1.78
N PHE A 354 4.75 11.81 1.28
CA PHE A 354 5.07 10.40 1.48
C PHE A 354 5.03 9.56 0.19
N VAL A 355 4.84 10.21 -0.96
CA VAL A 355 5.00 9.60 -2.29
C VAL A 355 6.02 10.41 -3.06
N HIS A 356 7.10 9.79 -3.52
CA HIS A 356 8.23 10.51 -4.11
C HIS A 356 8.21 10.44 -5.63
N VAL A 357 8.38 9.25 -6.20
CA VAL A 357 8.52 9.05 -7.65
C VAL A 357 7.39 8.23 -8.26
N TYR A 358 6.83 7.29 -7.52
CA TYR A 358 5.85 6.36 -8.08
C TYR A 358 4.57 7.09 -8.55
N HIS A 359 4.24 6.97 -9.84
CA HIS A 359 3.13 7.69 -10.50
C HIS A 359 3.10 9.20 -10.22
N LYS A 360 4.26 9.83 -10.13
CA LYS A 360 4.35 11.29 -10.08
C LYS A 360 5.03 11.81 -11.35
N GLN A 361 4.65 13.00 -11.80
CA GLN A 361 5.31 13.66 -12.93
C GLN A 361 6.62 14.34 -12.56
N LYS A 362 6.70 14.81 -11.31
CA LYS A 362 7.88 15.48 -10.76
C LYS A 362 8.00 15.24 -9.26
N VAL A 363 9.23 15.29 -8.78
CA VAL A 363 9.56 15.23 -7.36
C VAL A 363 10.34 16.47 -6.96
N ARG A 364 10.05 17.01 -5.78
CA ARG A 364 10.81 18.09 -5.18
C ARG A 364 11.98 17.48 -4.42
N VAL A 365 13.20 17.90 -4.75
CA VAL A 365 14.42 17.41 -4.11
C VAL A 365 15.23 18.55 -3.53
N SER A 366 16.03 18.27 -2.49
CA SER A 366 16.96 19.25 -1.93
C SER A 366 18.11 19.54 -2.91
N GLY A 367 18.71 20.73 -2.81
CA GLY A 367 19.89 21.10 -3.60
C GLY A 367 21.06 20.13 -3.39
N ALA A 368 21.27 19.69 -2.15
CA ALA A 368 22.31 18.71 -1.82
C ALA A 368 22.06 17.36 -2.51
N TYR A 369 20.82 16.87 -2.49
CA TYR A 369 20.47 15.62 -3.14
C TYR A 369 20.53 15.73 -4.67
N TYR A 370 20.08 16.85 -5.25
CA TYR A 370 20.27 17.14 -6.67
C TYR A 370 21.75 17.10 -7.05
N ASN A 371 22.60 17.77 -6.28
CA ASN A 371 24.05 17.81 -6.51
C ASN A 371 24.69 16.43 -6.38
N LYS A 372 24.23 15.58 -5.45
CA LYS A 372 24.64 14.17 -5.34
C LYS A 372 24.33 13.42 -6.64
N LEU A 373 23.09 13.49 -7.14
CA LEU A 373 22.72 12.81 -8.39
C LEU A 373 23.47 13.37 -9.61
N TYR A 374 23.62 14.68 -9.69
CA TYR A 374 24.29 15.36 -10.79
C TYR A 374 25.78 15.03 -10.86
N SER A 375 26.48 15.10 -9.72
CA SER A 375 27.92 14.79 -9.65
C SER A 375 28.22 13.31 -9.92
N ALA A 376 27.26 12.42 -9.64
CA ALA A 376 27.33 11.00 -9.99
C ALA A 376 26.94 10.70 -11.45
N GLY A 377 26.65 11.71 -12.27
CA GLY A 377 26.23 11.52 -13.67
C GLY A 377 24.84 10.91 -13.84
N LEU A 378 24.10 10.67 -12.76
CA LEU A 378 22.82 9.98 -12.78
C LEU A 378 21.71 10.75 -13.50
N LEU A 379 21.87 12.08 -13.64
CA LEU A 379 20.92 12.93 -14.37
C LEU A 379 21.29 13.10 -15.85
N ASP A 380 22.45 12.58 -16.27
CA ASP A 380 22.95 12.70 -17.64
C ASP A 380 22.58 11.45 -18.45
N ARG A 381 21.78 11.63 -19.50
CA ARG A 381 21.31 10.54 -20.36
C ARG A 381 22.43 9.90 -21.19
N LYS A 382 23.53 10.60 -21.43
CA LYS A 382 24.66 10.08 -22.23
C LYS A 382 25.60 9.23 -21.38
N HIS A 383 25.58 9.43 -20.07
CA HIS A 383 26.38 8.67 -19.11
C HIS A 383 25.85 7.23 -18.95
N THR A 384 26.75 6.26 -18.77
CA THR A 384 26.43 4.89 -18.37
C THR A 384 26.74 4.70 -16.89
N ILE A 385 25.77 4.20 -16.11
CA ILE A 385 25.93 4.02 -14.67
C ILE A 385 27.14 3.12 -14.38
N GLY A 386 28.02 3.57 -13.47
CA GLY A 386 29.22 2.84 -13.05
C GLY A 386 30.49 3.26 -13.79
N GLU A 387 30.38 4.01 -14.90
CA GLU A 387 31.54 4.61 -15.55
C GLU A 387 32.03 5.86 -14.78
N PRO A 388 33.30 6.27 -14.93
CA PRO A 388 33.75 7.56 -14.41
C PRO A 388 32.97 8.72 -15.04
N TYR A 389 32.50 9.66 -14.23
CA TYR A 389 31.76 10.85 -14.69
C TYR A 389 32.50 12.15 -14.34
N HIS A 390 32.62 13.04 -15.32
CA HIS A 390 33.17 14.38 -15.13
C HIS A 390 32.05 15.41 -15.18
N TYR A 391 31.67 15.94 -14.02
CA TYR A 391 30.65 16.98 -13.91
C TYR A 391 31.28 18.38 -13.88
N ASP A 392 30.54 19.39 -14.33
CA ASP A 392 30.94 20.79 -14.22
C ASP A 392 30.53 21.35 -12.84
N PRO A 393 31.46 21.72 -11.95
CA PRO A 393 31.13 22.27 -10.63
C PRO A 393 30.28 23.54 -10.70
N ARG A 394 30.32 24.30 -11.80
CA ARG A 394 29.54 25.53 -12.00
C ARG A 394 28.05 25.26 -12.17
N LYS A 395 27.67 24.04 -12.56
CA LYS A 395 26.27 23.60 -12.72
C LYS A 395 25.66 23.06 -11.43
N LEU A 396 26.45 22.96 -10.36
CA LEU A 396 25.92 22.61 -9.04
C LEU A 396 24.94 23.69 -8.57
N ARG A 397 23.84 23.24 -7.94
CA ARG A 397 22.81 24.13 -7.43
C ARG A 397 23.17 24.64 -6.04
N ASN A 398 23.02 25.96 -5.88
CA ASN A 398 23.07 26.64 -4.59
C ASN A 398 21.68 26.83 -3.95
N LYS A 399 20.60 26.60 -4.71
CA LYS A 399 19.22 26.71 -4.19
C LYS A 399 18.92 25.56 -3.23
N ASN A 400 18.08 25.85 -2.23
CA ASN A 400 17.68 24.84 -1.23
C ASN A 400 16.95 23.65 -1.85
N ASP A 401 16.22 23.87 -2.94
CA ASP A 401 15.38 22.87 -3.57
C ASP A 401 15.22 23.05 -5.09
N THR A 402 14.79 21.98 -5.74
CA THR A 402 14.41 21.98 -7.16
C THR A 402 13.41 20.87 -7.46
N TYR A 403 12.82 20.92 -8.66
CA TYR A 403 11.97 19.85 -9.17
C TYR A 403 12.71 19.05 -10.22
N LEU A 404 12.70 17.73 -10.08
CA LEU A 404 13.18 16.81 -11.11
C LEU A 404 11.99 16.15 -11.82
N PRO A 405 12.03 16.01 -13.15
CA PRO A 405 11.06 15.19 -13.87
C PRO A 405 11.26 13.72 -13.50
N ILE A 406 10.15 12.98 -13.50
CA ILE A 406 10.17 11.53 -13.29
C ILE A 406 9.87 10.86 -14.61
N PHE A 407 10.65 9.85 -14.93
CA PHE A 407 10.52 9.03 -16.12
C PHE A 407 10.02 7.63 -15.75
N VAL A 408 9.30 7.02 -16.70
CA VAL A 408 8.82 5.65 -16.66
C VAL A 408 9.55 4.85 -17.70
N TYR A 409 10.19 3.78 -17.25
CA TYR A 409 10.94 2.87 -18.08
C TYR A 409 10.15 1.55 -18.10
N SER A 410 9.61 1.20 -19.26
CA SER A 410 8.79 0.00 -19.41
C SER A 410 9.67 -1.19 -19.78
N GLN A 411 9.52 -2.29 -19.05
CA GLN A 411 10.20 -3.54 -19.31
C GLN A 411 9.18 -4.69 -19.25
N GLY A 412 8.71 -5.12 -20.43
CA GLY A 412 7.56 -6.01 -20.52
C GLY A 412 6.35 -5.40 -19.80
N GLY A 413 5.72 -6.15 -18.89
CA GLY A 413 4.61 -5.66 -18.06
C GLY A 413 5.01 -4.85 -16.82
N PHE A 414 6.32 -4.71 -16.54
CA PHE A 414 6.82 -4.00 -15.36
C PHE A 414 7.21 -2.57 -15.71
N LYS A 415 6.90 -1.61 -14.82
CA LYS A 415 7.18 -0.18 -15.00
C LYS A 415 8.12 0.31 -13.90
N ILE A 416 9.21 0.94 -14.30
CA ILE A 416 10.20 1.54 -13.40
C ILE A 416 10.02 3.06 -13.36
N TYR A 417 9.82 3.63 -12.18
CA TYR A 417 9.68 5.07 -11.96
C TYR A 417 10.98 5.65 -11.38
N SER A 418 11.61 6.61 -12.06
CA SER A 418 12.88 7.18 -11.58
C SER A 418 13.16 8.59 -12.13
N VAL A 419 13.96 9.37 -11.39
CA VAL A 419 14.53 10.64 -11.86
C VAL A 419 15.89 10.47 -12.56
N ILE A 420 16.50 9.29 -12.40
CA ILE A 420 17.80 8.96 -12.96
C ILE A 420 17.61 8.73 -14.47
N ARG A 421 18.40 9.41 -15.28
CA ARG A 421 18.38 9.34 -16.74
C ARG A 421 19.57 8.59 -17.31
N ALA A 422 20.62 8.38 -16.51
CA ALA A 422 21.81 7.64 -16.92
C ALA A 422 21.44 6.24 -17.43
N ARG A 423 22.15 5.80 -18.46
CA ARG A 423 21.91 4.51 -19.09
C ARG A 423 22.37 3.39 -18.17
N PRO A 424 21.54 2.35 -17.96
CA PRO A 424 22.03 1.14 -17.35
C PRO A 424 23.11 0.50 -18.25
N PRO A 425 24.15 -0.13 -17.68
CA PRO A 425 25.07 -0.99 -18.42
C PRO A 425 24.34 -2.03 -19.27
N ARG A 426 24.91 -2.36 -20.45
CA ARG A 426 24.27 -3.24 -21.45
C ARG A 426 24.01 -4.65 -20.94
N GLU A 427 24.78 -5.10 -19.96
CA GLU A 427 24.69 -6.40 -19.33
C GLU A 427 23.56 -6.50 -18.28
N TRP A 428 22.96 -5.37 -17.88
CA TRP A 428 21.83 -5.39 -16.95
C TRP A 428 20.59 -5.92 -17.66
N LEU A 429 19.79 -6.74 -16.96
CA LEU A 429 18.54 -7.23 -17.53
C LEU A 429 17.57 -6.08 -17.84
N SER A 430 17.62 -4.99 -17.07
CA SER A 430 16.79 -3.81 -17.26
C SER A 430 17.53 -2.71 -18.02
N GLN A 431 17.30 -2.64 -19.34
CA GLN A 431 17.87 -1.62 -20.21
C GLN A 431 17.09 -0.28 -20.17
N GLY A 432 15.88 -0.29 -19.61
CA GLY A 432 15.04 0.90 -19.39
C GLY A 432 14.47 1.58 -20.65
N GLY A 433 15.07 1.45 -21.82
CA GLY A 433 14.66 2.22 -22.99
C GLY A 433 14.91 3.72 -22.81
N ARG A 434 14.24 4.58 -23.61
CA ARG A 434 14.44 6.04 -23.57
C ARG A 434 13.86 6.71 -22.32
N GLY A 435 12.91 6.07 -21.65
CA GLY A 435 12.16 6.62 -20.52
C GLY A 435 11.11 7.62 -20.99
N ASP A 436 9.84 7.33 -20.74
CA ASP A 436 8.74 8.25 -21.03
C ASP A 436 8.49 9.15 -19.83
N LEU A 437 8.09 10.40 -20.06
CA LEU A 437 7.69 11.26 -18.94
C LEU A 437 6.49 10.64 -18.22
N ALA A 438 6.63 10.41 -16.91
CA ALA A 438 5.61 9.76 -16.11
C ALA A 438 4.26 10.49 -16.18
N LEU A 439 3.16 9.73 -16.15
CA LEU A 439 1.84 10.31 -15.91
C LEU A 439 1.64 10.50 -14.41
N ASP A 440 1.04 11.63 -14.03
CA ASP A 440 0.69 11.88 -12.64
C ASP A 440 -0.55 11.08 -12.29
N GLY A 441 -0.47 10.28 -11.22
CA GLY A 441 -1.56 9.46 -10.72
C GLY A 441 -2.80 10.29 -10.36
N ARG A 442 -2.62 11.58 -10.03
CA ARG A 442 -3.72 12.54 -9.81
C ARG A 442 -4.65 12.70 -11.02
N HIS A 443 -4.14 12.51 -12.24
CA HIS A 443 -4.93 12.66 -13.46
C HIS A 443 -5.63 11.35 -13.87
N SER A 444 -5.33 10.22 -13.22
CA SER A 444 -6.00 8.95 -13.47
C SER A 444 -6.41 8.30 -12.15
N PRO A 445 -7.23 9.00 -11.35
CA PRO A 445 -7.41 8.64 -9.95
C PRO A 445 -8.20 7.31 -9.84
N CYS A 446 -9.09 7.00 -10.78
CA CYS A 446 -9.84 5.74 -10.76
C CYS A 446 -9.03 4.48 -11.11
N LYS A 447 -7.79 4.61 -11.62
CA LYS A 447 -7.01 3.44 -12.07
C LYS A 447 -6.14 2.82 -10.98
N MET A 448 -5.91 3.51 -9.86
CA MET A 448 -4.88 3.11 -8.90
C MET A 448 -5.22 3.53 -7.49
N SER A 449 -5.23 2.56 -6.59
CA SER A 449 -5.34 2.81 -5.16
C SER A 449 -3.96 3.17 -4.57
N PHE A 450 -3.79 4.39 -4.03
CA PHE A 450 -2.58 4.76 -3.26
C PHE A 450 -2.88 5.14 -1.81
N GLY A 451 -2.15 4.56 -0.87
CA GLY A 451 -2.31 4.98 0.53
C GLY A 451 -3.66 4.62 1.14
N TYR A 452 -3.88 5.08 2.37
CA TYR A 452 -5.06 4.71 3.15
C TYR A 452 -6.38 5.32 2.66
N THR A 453 -6.35 6.51 2.05
CA THR A 453 -7.57 7.25 1.67
C THR A 453 -7.84 7.28 0.17
N GLN A 454 -7.15 6.47 -0.62
CA GLN A 454 -7.38 6.38 -2.07
C GLN A 454 -7.76 4.97 -2.42
N VAL A 455 -8.86 4.54 -1.85
CA VAL A 455 -9.53 3.34 -2.34
C VAL A 455 -10.36 3.79 -3.53
N HIS A 456 -10.43 2.96 -4.57
CA HIS A 456 -11.22 3.21 -5.78
C HIS A 456 -12.58 3.89 -5.49
N VAL A 457 -13.40 3.36 -4.57
CA VAL A 457 -14.68 3.97 -4.18
C VAL A 457 -14.60 5.40 -3.64
N GLN A 458 -13.59 5.68 -2.82
CA GLN A 458 -13.42 7.03 -2.26
C GLN A 458 -12.97 7.99 -3.34
N VAL A 459 -12.11 7.51 -4.25
CA VAL A 459 -11.62 8.29 -5.37
C VAL A 459 -12.73 8.62 -6.37
N GLU A 460 -13.62 7.67 -6.64
CA GLU A 460 -14.80 7.93 -7.47
C GLU A 460 -15.79 8.89 -6.80
N ASN A 461 -15.82 8.90 -5.46
CA ASN A 461 -16.53 9.91 -4.66
C ASN A 461 -15.77 11.25 -4.54
N MET A 462 -14.67 11.44 -5.27
CA MET A 462 -14.03 12.75 -5.36
C MET A 462 -14.98 13.74 -6.07
N LEU A 463 -15.05 14.96 -5.54
CA LEU A 463 -15.86 16.02 -6.13
C LEU A 463 -15.36 16.35 -7.54
N ASP A 464 -16.25 16.36 -8.51
CA ASP A 464 -15.94 16.82 -9.86
C ASP A 464 -15.81 18.34 -9.87
N SER A 465 -14.64 18.82 -10.29
CA SER A 465 -14.41 20.26 -10.45
C SER A 465 -15.22 20.87 -11.60
N SER A 466 -15.76 20.06 -12.51
CA SER A 466 -16.61 20.50 -13.61
C SER A 466 -18.07 20.72 -13.16
N LEU A 467 -18.57 19.88 -12.25
CA LEU A 467 -19.96 19.90 -11.78
C LEU A 467 -20.17 20.76 -10.53
N ALA A 468 -19.15 20.94 -9.70
CA ALA A 468 -19.34 21.61 -8.43
C ALA A 468 -19.66 23.12 -8.60
N GLN A 469 -20.77 23.53 -7.97
CA GLN A 469 -21.38 24.84 -8.17
C GLN A 469 -20.54 25.98 -7.57
N ARG A 470 -20.49 27.13 -8.26
CA ARG A 470 -19.88 28.37 -7.73
C ARG A 470 -20.69 28.84 -6.51
N GLY A 471 -20.07 28.85 -5.32
CA GLY A 471 -20.77 29.26 -4.11
C GLY A 471 -19.97 29.14 -2.81
N ARG A 472 -20.62 29.45 -1.69
CA ARG A 472 -20.01 29.32 -0.36
C ARG A 472 -19.77 27.84 -0.05
N ARG A 473 -18.50 27.49 0.21
CA ARG A 473 -18.09 26.15 0.66
C ARG A 473 -19.04 25.61 1.74
N ARG A 474 -19.62 24.44 1.49
CA ARG A 474 -20.46 23.74 2.47
C ARG A 474 -19.63 23.45 3.72
N LYS A 475 -20.26 23.58 4.87
CA LYS A 475 -19.67 23.24 6.17
C LYS A 475 -20.23 21.89 6.63
N HIS A 476 -19.35 20.97 6.98
CA HIS A 476 -19.73 19.68 7.56
C HIS A 476 -19.86 19.85 9.07
N GLN A 477 -21.09 19.79 9.57
CA GLN A 477 -21.36 19.83 11.01
C GLN A 477 -21.20 18.41 11.58
N SER A 478 -20.07 18.14 12.21
CA SER A 478 -19.80 16.84 12.84
C SER A 478 -20.30 16.73 14.28
N GLY A 479 -20.91 17.79 14.83
CA GLY A 479 -21.27 17.89 16.25
C GLY A 479 -20.07 18.00 17.21
N ARG A 480 -18.84 17.79 16.74
CA ARG A 480 -17.61 17.92 17.55
C ARG A 480 -17.24 19.40 17.73
N ARG A 481 -16.66 19.73 18.89
CA ARG A 481 -16.12 21.09 19.16
C ARG A 481 -15.01 21.42 18.16
N GLY A 482 -15.06 22.59 17.54
CA GLY A 482 -14.04 23.06 16.61
C GLY A 482 -14.61 23.79 15.40
N ARG A 483 -13.73 24.21 14.48
CA ARG A 483 -14.14 24.82 13.20
C ARG A 483 -14.69 23.70 12.30
N PRO A 484 -15.95 23.79 11.83
CA PRO A 484 -16.49 22.81 10.90
C PRO A 484 -15.60 22.68 9.67
N ALA A 485 -15.36 21.44 9.24
CA ALA A 485 -14.66 21.18 8.00
C ALA A 485 -15.45 21.76 6.82
N LYS A 486 -14.74 22.11 5.75
CA LYS A 486 -15.33 22.67 4.55
C LYS A 486 -14.89 21.87 3.35
N ASP A 487 -15.79 21.65 2.39
CA ASP A 487 -15.43 21.12 1.07
C ASP A 487 -14.31 21.95 0.45
N PRO A 488 -13.36 21.39 -0.30
CA PRO A 488 -12.27 22.14 -0.94
C PRO A 488 -12.81 23.29 -1.81
N LYS A 489 -11.99 24.33 -2.03
CA LYS A 489 -12.37 25.37 -3.01
C LYS A 489 -12.35 24.76 -4.41
N MET A 490 -13.20 25.28 -5.30
CA MET A 490 -13.17 24.92 -6.71
C MET A 490 -11.81 25.22 -7.36
N SER A 491 -11.21 26.36 -7.03
CA SER A 491 -9.85 26.67 -7.47
C SER A 491 -8.86 25.61 -7.00
N GLU A 492 -8.93 25.18 -5.72
CA GLU A 492 -8.07 24.14 -5.18
C GLU A 492 -8.26 22.79 -5.90
N LEU A 493 -9.49 22.43 -6.28
CA LEU A 493 -9.77 21.21 -7.06
C LEU A 493 -9.25 21.29 -8.49
N ARG A 494 -9.45 22.42 -9.17
CA ARG A 494 -8.90 22.66 -10.52
C ARG A 494 -7.39 22.68 -10.50
N ASP A 495 -6.80 23.38 -9.52
CA ASP A 495 -5.36 23.39 -9.31
C ASP A 495 -4.84 21.97 -9.11
N GLN A 496 -5.55 21.13 -8.36
CA GLN A 496 -5.25 19.70 -8.16
C GLN A 496 -5.32 18.89 -9.45
N MET A 497 -6.36 19.08 -10.27
CA MET A 497 -6.52 18.40 -11.56
C MET A 497 -5.51 18.87 -12.61
N ASN A 498 -5.05 20.11 -12.49
CA ASN A 498 -4.07 20.70 -13.40
C ASN A 498 -2.62 20.53 -12.90
N VAL A 499 -2.39 19.90 -11.74
CA VAL A 499 -1.03 19.81 -11.19
C VAL A 499 -0.14 19.03 -12.13
N GLY A 500 0.84 19.74 -12.66
CA GLY A 500 1.86 19.13 -13.49
C GLY A 500 1.52 19.13 -14.97
N LEU A 501 0.32 19.55 -15.42
CA LEU A 501 0.03 19.70 -16.85
C LEU A 501 0.96 20.72 -17.52
N ALA A 502 1.11 21.92 -16.94
CA ALA A 502 2.04 22.93 -17.44
C ALA A 502 3.50 22.44 -17.38
N PHE A 503 3.86 21.72 -16.31
CA PHE A 503 5.19 21.12 -16.19
C PHE A 503 5.42 20.06 -17.27
N ARG A 504 4.42 19.22 -17.55
CA ARG A 504 4.47 18.18 -18.57
C ARG A 504 4.62 18.80 -19.96
N LYS A 505 3.81 19.81 -20.30
CA LYS A 505 3.92 20.54 -21.59
C LYS A 505 5.33 21.10 -21.77
N LYS A 506 5.86 21.77 -20.72
CA LYS A 506 7.23 22.30 -20.72
C LYS A 506 8.29 21.20 -20.89
N MET A 507 8.17 20.10 -20.13
CA MET A 507 9.14 19.01 -20.17
C MET A 507 9.11 18.25 -21.49
N LEU A 508 7.93 18.03 -22.09
CA LEU A 508 7.81 17.42 -23.41
C LEU A 508 8.48 18.28 -24.47
N ALA A 509 8.27 19.60 -24.44
CA ALA A 509 8.97 20.52 -25.35
C ALA A 509 10.50 20.46 -25.16
N GLN A 510 10.97 20.34 -23.91
CA GLN A 510 12.40 20.18 -23.63
C GLN A 510 12.94 18.84 -24.15
N LEU A 511 12.22 17.73 -23.94
CA LEU A 511 12.64 16.41 -24.41
C LEU A 511 12.65 16.31 -25.93
N GLU A 512 11.71 17.00 -26.59
CA GLU A 512 11.66 17.11 -28.05
C GLU A 512 12.87 17.90 -28.58
N ALA A 513 13.22 19.02 -27.94
CA ALA A 513 14.42 19.77 -28.29
C ALA A 513 15.70 18.94 -28.09
N GLU A 514 15.83 18.24 -26.96
CA GLU A 514 16.96 17.33 -26.70
C GLU A 514 17.04 16.20 -27.75
N ARG A 515 15.89 15.69 -28.23
CA ARG A 515 15.83 14.68 -29.29
C ARG A 515 16.37 15.21 -30.61
N LEU A 516 15.94 16.41 -31.01
CA LEU A 516 16.40 17.05 -32.25
C LEU A 516 17.90 17.36 -32.21
N GLU A 517 18.44 17.74 -31.04
CA GLU A 517 19.89 17.93 -30.84
C GLU A 517 20.68 16.62 -30.97
N ASP A 518 20.18 15.52 -30.39
CA ASP A 518 20.81 14.21 -30.51
C ASP A 518 20.80 13.71 -31.97
N GLU A 519 19.70 13.92 -32.70
CA GLU A 519 19.58 13.56 -34.13
C GLU A 519 20.50 14.41 -35.03
N ALA A 520 20.71 15.68 -34.69
CA ALA A 520 21.62 16.55 -35.43
C ALA A 520 23.11 16.22 -35.20
N THR A 521 23.46 15.58 -34.08
CA THR A 521 24.85 15.34 -33.69
C THR A 521 25.42 14.03 -34.27
N ASP A 522 24.57 13.12 -34.74
CA ASP A 522 24.98 11.82 -35.29
C ASP A 522 24.31 11.53 -36.65
N PRO A 523 24.62 12.31 -37.70
CA PRO A 523 24.02 12.13 -39.03
C PRO A 523 24.49 10.86 -39.75
N ASP A 524 25.57 10.22 -39.26
CA ASP A 524 26.20 9.05 -39.87
C ASP A 524 25.83 7.72 -39.18
N GLN A 525 24.98 7.72 -38.15
CA GLN A 525 24.26 6.51 -37.74
C GLN A 525 23.21 6.21 -38.83
N GLU A 526 23.66 5.61 -39.93
CA GLU A 526 22.78 4.84 -40.81
C GLU A 526 21.90 3.98 -39.91
N LEU A 527 20.58 4.16 -40.05
CA LEU A 527 19.56 3.29 -39.49
C LEU A 527 19.89 1.87 -39.94
N VAL A 528 20.72 1.16 -39.17
CA VAL A 528 20.73 -0.29 -39.16
C VAL A 528 19.39 -0.63 -38.53
N THR A 529 18.35 -0.65 -39.36
CA THR A 529 17.15 -1.43 -39.11
C THR A 529 17.65 -2.84 -38.96
N HIS A 530 17.99 -3.20 -37.73
CA HIS A 530 18.16 -4.57 -37.34
C HIS A 530 16.78 -5.21 -37.55
N ASP A 531 16.56 -5.72 -38.78
CA ASP A 531 15.62 -6.79 -39.09
C ASP A 531 16.11 -8.02 -38.30
N VAL A 532 15.98 -7.95 -36.98
CA VAL A 532 15.96 -9.13 -36.15
C VAL A 532 14.61 -9.74 -36.46
N GLU A 533 14.61 -10.71 -37.38
CA GLU A 533 13.63 -11.79 -37.37
C GLU A 533 13.62 -12.35 -35.94
N TYR A 534 12.74 -11.81 -35.11
CA TYR A 534 12.34 -12.46 -33.88
C TYR A 534 11.63 -13.74 -34.33
N GLY A 535 12.38 -14.84 -34.34
CA GLY A 535 11.81 -16.17 -34.33
C GLY A 535 10.73 -16.19 -33.25
N SER A 536 9.49 -16.40 -33.70
CA SER A 536 8.24 -16.32 -32.93
C SER A 536 8.08 -17.49 -31.95
N ASP A 537 9.12 -17.82 -31.18
CA ASP A 537 9.14 -18.94 -30.22
C ASP A 537 9.58 -18.49 -28.83
N CYS A 538 9.04 -17.37 -28.33
CA CYS A 538 9.17 -16.96 -26.93
C CYS A 538 7.88 -16.31 -26.41
N SER A 539 6.76 -17.04 -26.44
CA SER A 539 5.60 -16.78 -25.58
C SER A 539 5.85 -17.33 -24.17
N GLY A 540 6.97 -16.93 -23.56
CA GLY A 540 7.24 -17.18 -22.15
C GLY A 540 6.38 -16.26 -21.31
N VAL A 541 5.17 -16.68 -20.97
CA VAL A 541 4.46 -16.15 -19.81
C VAL A 541 5.42 -16.33 -18.62
N PHE A 542 5.74 -15.26 -17.89
CA PHE A 542 6.48 -15.35 -16.63
C PHE A 542 5.59 -16.02 -15.58
N THR A 543 5.45 -17.34 -15.67
CA THR A 543 4.96 -18.21 -14.60
C THR A 543 6.15 -18.79 -13.86
N ASN A 544 6.08 -18.78 -12.53
CA ASN A 544 7.04 -19.38 -11.62
C ASN A 544 7.40 -20.83 -12.03
N PRO A 545 8.66 -21.17 -12.34
CA PRO A 545 9.08 -22.56 -12.51
C PRO A 545 9.71 -23.05 -11.21
N GLU A 546 8.88 -23.47 -10.25
CA GLU A 546 9.32 -24.31 -9.13
C GLU A 546 8.58 -25.64 -9.20
N ALA A 547 9.06 -26.55 -10.05
CA ALA A 547 8.95 -27.99 -9.87
C ALA A 547 9.84 -28.71 -10.89
N ASN A 548 10.66 -29.63 -10.37
CA ASN A 548 11.50 -30.64 -11.06
C ASN A 548 12.85 -30.20 -11.62
N MET A 549 13.90 -30.48 -10.84
CA MET A 549 15.21 -30.87 -11.39
C MET A 549 15.76 -32.08 -10.62
N HIS A 550 15.79 -33.23 -11.30
CA HIS A 550 16.70 -34.34 -11.00
C HIS A 550 17.74 -34.42 -12.14
N ASP A 551 19.00 -34.57 -11.72
CA ASP A 551 20.19 -35.12 -12.39
C ASP A 551 20.56 -34.66 -13.82
N HIS A 552 21.72 -33.99 -13.95
CA HIS A 552 22.87 -34.40 -14.80
C HIS A 552 24.05 -33.38 -14.81
N PRO A 553 25.25 -33.74 -15.34
CA PRO A 553 26.50 -33.61 -14.60
C PRO A 553 27.41 -32.42 -14.97
N SER A 554 28.35 -32.21 -14.06
CA SER A 554 29.51 -31.32 -14.06
C SER A 554 30.30 -31.23 -15.38
N GLY A 555 30.59 -30.00 -15.81
CA GLY A 555 31.57 -29.72 -16.84
C GLY A 555 32.12 -28.28 -16.83
N SER A 556 33.45 -28.18 -16.66
CA SER A 556 34.34 -27.11 -17.16
C SER A 556 34.23 -25.69 -16.59
N SER A 557 35.08 -25.40 -15.61
CA SER A 557 35.47 -24.08 -15.12
C SER A 557 36.10 -23.20 -16.21
N ARG A 558 35.51 -22.03 -16.49
CA ARG A 558 36.18 -20.88 -17.12
C ARG A 558 36.39 -19.79 -16.08
N SER A 559 37.64 -19.38 -15.89
CA SER A 559 38.04 -18.24 -15.07
C SER A 559 37.61 -16.93 -15.74
N TYR A 560 36.88 -16.08 -15.00
CA TYR A 560 36.59 -14.70 -15.38
C TYR A 560 37.70 -13.75 -14.87
N PRO A 561 37.96 -12.63 -15.57
CA PRO A 561 38.95 -11.66 -15.14
C PRO A 561 38.46 -10.85 -13.92
N GLU A 562 39.38 -10.60 -12.99
CA GLU A 562 39.16 -9.77 -11.79
C GLU A 562 38.63 -8.37 -12.15
N THR A 563 37.42 -8.06 -11.68
CA THR A 563 36.88 -6.70 -11.65
C THR A 563 37.50 -5.95 -10.47
N ARG A 564 38.07 -4.77 -10.74
CA ARG A 564 38.66 -3.89 -9.71
C ARG A 564 37.57 -3.32 -8.80
N PRO A 565 37.82 -3.16 -7.48
CA PRO A 565 36.86 -2.57 -6.57
C PRO A 565 36.65 -1.08 -6.88
N LEU A 566 35.38 -0.68 -7.04
CA LEU A 566 34.92 0.70 -7.08
C LEU A 566 35.07 1.31 -5.68
N GLN A 567 35.79 2.42 -5.56
CA GLN A 567 35.84 3.20 -4.32
C GLN A 567 34.74 4.26 -4.37
N PHE A 568 33.73 4.16 -3.49
CA PHE A 568 32.81 5.28 -3.26
C PHE A 568 33.37 6.18 -2.15
N HIS A 569 33.53 7.47 -2.43
CA HIS A 569 33.80 8.46 -1.40
C HIS A 569 32.51 8.83 -0.66
N VAL A 570 32.27 8.16 0.48
CA VAL A 570 31.20 8.51 1.42
C VAL A 570 31.68 9.62 2.37
N GLY A 571 31.28 10.86 2.08
CA GLY A 571 31.39 11.96 3.05
C GLY A 571 30.41 11.78 4.21
N ARG A 572 30.91 11.49 5.42
CA ARG A 572 30.11 11.49 6.65
C ARG A 572 29.57 12.90 6.94
N ALA A 573 28.28 13.13 6.70
CA ALA A 573 27.57 14.31 7.19
C ALA A 573 27.14 14.08 8.65
N LYS A 574 27.63 14.93 9.56
CA LYS A 574 27.18 14.96 10.96
C LYS A 574 25.73 15.47 11.03
N THR A 575 24.84 14.67 11.59
CA THR A 575 23.51 15.11 12.00
C THR A 575 23.64 16.10 13.17
N ARG A 576 23.26 17.36 12.95
CA ARG A 576 23.06 18.35 14.02
C ARG A 576 21.56 18.59 14.18
N GLY A 577 21.10 18.43 15.43
CA GLY A 577 19.71 18.58 15.84
C GLY A 577 19.15 19.98 15.59
N LEU A 578 17.89 20.01 15.18
CA LEU A 578 17.06 21.20 15.04
C LEU A 578 16.62 21.68 16.42
N SER A 579 17.31 22.69 16.96
CA SER A 579 16.80 23.52 18.06
C SER A 579 16.17 24.80 17.50
N ARG A 580 14.91 24.99 17.89
CA ARG A 580 13.96 26.05 17.51
C ARG A 580 14.44 27.42 18.02
N LEU A 581 14.83 28.34 17.13
CA LEU A 581 15.06 29.75 17.47
C LEU A 581 13.76 30.54 17.26
N LYS A 582 13.32 31.22 18.33
CA LYS A 582 12.30 32.28 18.28
C LYS A 582 12.98 33.55 17.77
N SER A 583 12.43 34.18 16.74
CA SER A 583 12.85 35.51 16.30
C SER A 583 11.85 36.56 16.81
N GLU A 584 12.36 37.47 17.64
CA GLU A 584 11.73 38.74 18.02
C GLU A 584 11.74 39.70 16.81
N GLY A 585 10.72 40.55 16.74
CA GLY A 585 10.49 41.46 15.62
C GLY A 585 11.37 42.71 15.64
N VAL A 586 11.79 43.13 14.45
CA VAL A 586 12.34 44.47 14.17
C VAL A 586 11.55 45.02 12.98
N PRO A 587 11.04 46.28 13.04
CA PRO A 587 10.32 46.88 11.94
C PRO A 587 11.32 47.45 10.91
N VAL A 588 11.05 47.22 9.63
CA VAL A 588 11.75 47.85 8.51
C VAL A 588 10.77 48.81 7.84
N GLU A 589 11.14 50.09 7.81
CA GLU A 589 10.47 51.15 7.06
C GLU A 589 10.64 50.90 5.55
N TYR A 590 9.55 51.04 4.80
CA TYR A 590 9.56 51.01 3.33
C TYR A 590 9.48 52.43 2.79
N GLU A 591 10.52 52.86 2.07
CA GLU A 591 10.46 53.98 1.13
C GLU A 591 9.74 53.54 -0.15
N SER A 592 8.86 54.42 -0.63
CA SER A 592 8.01 54.24 -1.81
C SER A 592 8.64 54.90 -3.03
N ASP A 593 8.99 54.11 -4.05
CA ASP A 593 9.36 54.63 -5.37
C ASP A 593 8.49 54.02 -6.48
N GLY A 594 7.83 54.93 -7.21
CA GLY A 594 7.51 54.90 -8.65
C GLY A 594 6.95 53.64 -9.32
N LEU A 595 5.64 53.64 -9.57
CA LEU A 595 4.99 52.83 -10.62
C LEU A 595 5.06 53.54 -11.98
N PRO A 596 5.32 52.83 -13.09
CA PRO A 596 4.83 53.22 -14.41
C PRO A 596 3.54 52.47 -14.76
N GLN A 597 2.59 53.21 -15.34
CA GLN A 597 1.33 52.72 -15.89
C GLN A 597 1.57 51.95 -17.21
N GLY A 598 0.88 50.82 -17.37
CA GLY A 598 0.81 50.06 -18.61
C GLY A 598 0.21 48.66 -18.38
N LEU A 599 -1.11 48.59 -18.23
CA LEU A 599 -1.87 47.33 -18.17
C LEU A 599 -3.20 47.55 -18.89
N GLU A 600 -3.21 47.31 -20.21
CA GLU A 600 -4.45 47.11 -20.98
C GLU A 600 -4.39 45.85 -21.89
N ASP A 601 -3.33 45.03 -21.83
CA ASP A 601 -3.17 43.87 -22.73
C ASP A 601 -3.34 42.48 -22.05
N GLU A 602 -3.60 42.39 -20.73
CA GLU A 602 -3.68 41.09 -20.03
C GLU A 602 -5.05 40.39 -20.13
N GLU A 603 -6.16 41.10 -20.42
CA GLU A 603 -7.49 40.49 -20.50
C GLU A 603 -7.71 39.70 -21.82
N ASP A 604 -7.00 40.05 -22.89
CA ASP A 604 -7.13 39.37 -24.19
C ASP A 604 -6.31 38.07 -24.25
N GLU A 605 -5.21 37.94 -23.50
CA GLU A 605 -4.43 36.70 -23.40
C GLU A 605 -5.15 35.63 -22.56
N GLU A 606 -5.87 36.02 -21.50
CA GLU A 606 -6.63 35.08 -20.67
C GLU A 606 -7.81 34.47 -21.45
N ALA A 607 -8.51 35.29 -22.25
CA ALA A 607 -9.62 34.85 -23.10
C ALA A 607 -9.15 33.92 -24.24
N GLN A 608 -8.00 34.17 -24.85
CA GLN A 608 -7.42 33.28 -25.86
C GLN A 608 -7.00 31.93 -25.25
N SER A 609 -6.48 31.93 -24.02
CA SER A 609 -6.10 30.69 -23.33
C SER A 609 -7.31 29.83 -22.93
N GLU A 610 -8.44 30.44 -22.56
CA GLU A 610 -9.67 29.70 -22.24
C GLU A 610 -10.31 29.10 -23.49
N GLN A 611 -10.26 29.79 -24.63
CA GLN A 611 -10.78 29.29 -25.90
C GLN A 611 -9.96 28.08 -26.40
N GLU A 612 -8.63 28.14 -26.34
CA GLU A 612 -7.74 27.06 -26.77
C GLU A 612 -7.88 25.79 -25.90
N VAL A 613 -8.17 25.95 -24.61
CA VAL A 613 -8.45 24.83 -23.69
C VAL A 613 -9.80 24.17 -24.02
N ASN A 614 -10.82 24.95 -24.38
CA ASN A 614 -12.12 24.42 -24.78
C ASN A 614 -12.03 23.66 -26.11
N ASP A 615 -11.24 24.15 -27.07
CA ASP A 615 -11.02 23.48 -28.36
C ASP A 615 -10.33 22.11 -28.18
N ILE A 616 -9.35 22.02 -27.27
CA ILE A 616 -8.69 20.73 -26.92
C ILE A 616 -9.67 19.76 -26.24
N LEU A 617 -10.54 20.26 -25.35
CA LEU A 617 -11.53 19.42 -24.67
C LEU A 617 -12.59 18.89 -25.65
N ASP A 618 -12.97 19.68 -26.65
CA ASP A 618 -13.89 19.23 -27.69
C ASP A 618 -13.22 18.27 -28.68
N GLU A 619 -11.93 18.43 -29.00
CA GLU A 619 -11.16 17.45 -29.79
C GLU A 619 -11.05 16.09 -29.06
N LEU A 620 -10.91 16.11 -27.72
CA LEU A 620 -10.89 14.91 -26.89
C LEU A 620 -12.27 14.25 -26.72
N LYS A 621 -13.36 15.01 -26.80
CA LYS A 621 -14.73 14.45 -26.85
C LYS A 621 -15.01 13.81 -28.20
N VAL A 622 -14.62 14.45 -29.30
CA VAL A 622 -14.76 13.89 -30.67
C VAL A 622 -13.97 12.59 -30.83
N LYS A 623 -12.78 12.49 -30.21
CA LYS A 623 -11.99 11.23 -30.16
C LYS A 623 -12.62 10.14 -29.29
N ARG A 624 -13.53 10.47 -28.37
CA ARG A 624 -14.30 9.49 -27.58
C ARG A 624 -15.57 9.00 -28.29
N GLU A 625 -16.13 9.80 -29.20
CA GLU A 625 -17.32 9.45 -29.97
C GLU A 625 -17.00 8.73 -31.29
N THR A 626 -15.72 8.62 -31.67
CA THR A 626 -15.28 7.96 -32.93
C THR A 626 -14.67 6.57 -32.76
N GLU A 627 -14.66 6.00 -31.55
CA GLU A 627 -14.40 4.56 -31.36
C GLU A 627 -15.71 3.77 -31.43
N ASP A 628 -16.38 3.85 -32.58
CA ASP A 628 -17.41 2.90 -33.00
C ASP A 628 -16.80 1.90 -33.98
N VAL A 629 -17.09 0.63 -33.70
CA VAL A 629 -16.61 -0.57 -34.40
C VAL A 629 -16.92 -0.47 -35.90
N SER A 630 -15.88 -0.45 -36.73
CA SER A 630 -16.01 -0.74 -38.17
C SER A 630 -15.56 -2.17 -38.44
N PHE A 631 -16.46 -2.94 -39.05
CA PHE A 631 -16.23 -4.29 -39.52
C PHE A 631 -15.69 -4.18 -40.95
N ASP A 632 -14.42 -4.54 -41.14
CA ASP A 632 -13.84 -4.68 -42.48
C ASP A 632 -14.22 -6.04 -43.08
N ALA A 633 -14.96 -6.00 -44.18
CA ALA A 633 -15.50 -7.17 -44.86
C ALA A 633 -14.51 -7.82 -45.86
N GLU A 634 -13.25 -7.38 -45.95
CA GLU A 634 -12.31 -7.91 -46.95
C GLU A 634 -11.09 -8.68 -46.39
N SER A 635 -10.92 -8.80 -45.08
CA SER A 635 -9.73 -9.45 -44.49
C SER A 635 -10.01 -10.67 -43.60
N GLY A 636 -11.21 -11.28 -43.73
CA GLY A 636 -11.72 -12.40 -42.94
C GLY A 636 -10.69 -13.32 -42.28
N CYS A 637 -10.42 -13.09 -40.98
CA CYS A 637 -9.81 -14.05 -40.06
C CYS A 637 -10.19 -13.72 -38.61
N LEU A 638 -11.04 -14.57 -38.03
CA LEU A 638 -11.41 -14.62 -36.63
C LEU A 638 -11.25 -16.09 -36.21
N LEU A 639 -10.33 -16.39 -35.29
CA LEU A 639 -10.11 -17.77 -34.81
C LEU A 639 -10.32 -17.84 -33.30
N VAL A 640 -11.57 -18.15 -32.95
CA VAL A 640 -12.03 -18.66 -31.66
C VAL A 640 -11.71 -20.16 -31.58
N ARG A 641 -11.31 -20.58 -30.38
CA ARG A 641 -10.98 -21.95 -29.96
C ARG A 641 -12.09 -22.95 -30.33
N SER A 642 -11.65 -24.11 -30.81
CA SER A 642 -12.46 -25.27 -31.17
C SER A 642 -13.07 -25.97 -29.94
N ARG A 643 -14.37 -26.26 -30.02
CA ARG A 643 -15.04 -27.32 -29.24
C ARG A 643 -15.11 -28.58 -30.09
N SER A 644 -14.72 -29.71 -29.49
CA SER A 644 -14.88 -31.06 -30.02
C SER A 644 -16.34 -31.50 -29.87
N VAL A 645 -16.84 -32.20 -30.90
CA VAL A 645 -18.17 -32.81 -30.96
C VAL A 645 -18.04 -34.33 -30.84
N ASP A 646 -19.02 -34.92 -30.17
CA ASP A 646 -19.25 -36.34 -29.89
C ASP A 646 -19.24 -37.28 -31.10
N SER A 647 -18.95 -38.56 -30.83
CA SER A 647 -19.45 -39.68 -31.63
C SER A 647 -19.85 -40.87 -30.76
N GLN A 648 -21.05 -41.37 -31.04
CA GLN A 648 -21.74 -42.54 -30.46
C GLN A 648 -20.98 -43.85 -30.63
N LEU A 649 -21.14 -44.80 -29.69
CA LEU A 649 -21.32 -46.24 -29.98
C LEU A 649 -21.87 -47.01 -28.76
N GLN A 650 -22.57 -48.09 -29.08
CA GLN A 650 -23.55 -48.82 -28.27
C GLN A 650 -22.96 -49.94 -27.38
N ARG A 651 -23.85 -50.43 -26.48
CA ARG A 651 -24.10 -51.82 -26.03
C ARG A 651 -23.41 -52.37 -24.75
N GLU A 652 -24.31 -52.94 -23.93
CA GLU A 652 -24.21 -54.17 -23.10
C GLU A 652 -23.16 -54.16 -21.96
N GLY A 653 -23.43 -54.55 -20.71
CA GLY A 653 -24.58 -55.15 -20.04
C GLY A 653 -24.29 -55.39 -18.54
N GLU A 654 -25.32 -55.84 -17.84
CA GLU A 654 -25.39 -56.75 -16.69
C GLU A 654 -24.46 -56.61 -15.46
N ASP A 655 -25.16 -56.42 -14.33
CA ASP A 655 -25.15 -57.20 -13.08
C ASP A 655 -23.95 -57.28 -12.11
N THR A 656 -24.32 -56.84 -10.89
CA THR A 656 -24.10 -57.41 -9.56
C THR A 656 -22.91 -57.00 -8.68
N PRO A 657 -23.17 -56.85 -7.36
CA PRO A 657 -22.22 -56.35 -6.37
C PRO A 657 -21.47 -57.50 -5.70
N THR A 658 -20.20 -57.29 -5.35
CA THR A 658 -19.48 -58.20 -4.45
C THR A 658 -18.97 -57.46 -3.22
N ARG A 659 -19.44 -57.97 -2.09
CA ARG A 659 -19.09 -57.69 -0.69
C ARG A 659 -17.98 -58.67 -0.26
N LEU A 660 -17.34 -58.41 0.89
CA LEU A 660 -16.35 -59.22 1.63
C LEU A 660 -14.89 -58.89 1.26
N ASP A 661 -13.91 -58.83 2.16
CA ASP A 661 -13.88 -58.83 3.62
C ASP A 661 -12.46 -58.43 4.08
N SER A 662 -12.40 -57.88 5.30
CA SER A 662 -11.32 -57.90 6.30
C SER A 662 -9.94 -58.52 6.00
N ALA A 663 -8.88 -57.76 6.34
CA ALA A 663 -7.67 -58.20 7.08
C ALA A 663 -6.84 -56.94 7.42
N SER A 664 -6.74 -56.47 8.67
CA SER A 664 -5.87 -56.91 9.77
C SER A 664 -4.36 -56.65 9.58
N GLY A 665 -3.78 -55.89 10.52
CA GLY A 665 -2.33 -55.68 10.74
C GLY A 665 -1.79 -54.38 10.16
N GLY A 666 -1.05 -53.52 10.85
CA GLY A 666 -0.54 -53.48 12.22
C GLY A 666 0.20 -52.14 12.39
N LEU A 667 0.04 -51.50 13.55
CA LEU A 667 0.96 -50.50 14.10
C LEU A 667 2.01 -51.26 14.97
N PRO A 668 3.15 -50.68 15.39
CA PRO A 668 3.51 -49.25 15.42
C PRO A 668 4.94 -48.92 14.93
N ALA A 669 5.23 -47.64 14.70
CA ALA A 669 6.61 -47.13 14.74
C ALA A 669 6.63 -45.77 15.45
N GLN A 670 7.34 -45.75 16.58
CA GLN A 670 7.68 -44.60 17.39
C GLN A 670 8.61 -43.67 16.61
N PHE A 671 8.40 -42.36 16.72
CA PHE A 671 9.40 -41.36 16.38
C PHE A 671 10.12 -40.96 17.67
N ASP A 672 11.38 -41.38 17.79
CA ASP A 672 12.30 -40.91 18.81
C ASP A 672 12.88 -39.54 18.39
N PHE A 673 12.83 -38.59 19.33
CA PHE A 673 13.55 -37.33 19.29
C PHE A 673 14.99 -37.56 19.76
N GLU A 674 15.98 -37.36 18.89
CA GLU A 674 17.37 -37.22 19.32
C GLU A 674 17.61 -35.80 19.84
N ALA A 675 17.72 -35.67 21.15
CA ALA A 675 18.23 -34.50 21.84
C ALA A 675 19.77 -34.57 21.89
N VAL A 676 20.45 -33.64 21.22
CA VAL A 676 21.89 -33.45 21.36
C VAL A 676 22.16 -32.68 22.66
N SER A 677 22.72 -33.41 23.62
CA SER A 677 23.29 -32.91 24.87
C SER A 677 24.67 -32.30 24.61
N MET A 678 24.87 -31.04 25.00
CA MET A 678 26.20 -30.52 25.33
C MET A 678 26.22 -30.11 26.80
N ASN A 679 26.80 -30.99 27.62
CA ASN A 679 27.40 -30.63 28.89
C ASN A 679 28.79 -30.05 28.60
N ASP A 680 29.11 -28.91 29.21
CA ASP A 680 30.39 -28.68 29.89
C ASP A 680 30.31 -27.37 30.70
N SER A 681 29.91 -27.55 31.97
CA SER A 681 30.35 -26.74 33.12
C SER A 681 31.72 -27.28 33.55
N GLU A 682 32.75 -26.51 33.92
CA GLU A 682 32.81 -25.65 35.10
C GLU A 682 34.12 -24.82 35.09
N SER A 683 34.17 -23.82 36.00
CA SER A 683 35.35 -23.26 36.68
C SER A 683 35.87 -21.93 36.10
N LEU A 684 36.08 -20.83 36.82
CA LEU A 684 36.27 -20.62 38.26
C LEU A 684 36.02 -19.13 38.63
N THR A 685 35.71 -18.93 39.90
CA THR A 685 35.32 -17.69 40.58
C THR A 685 36.51 -16.91 41.17
N ARG A 686 36.29 -15.60 41.41
CA ARG A 686 36.93 -14.64 42.36
C ARG A 686 38.06 -13.72 41.86
N ILE A 687 37.85 -12.40 42.03
CA ILE A 687 38.55 -11.42 42.90
C ILE A 687 37.77 -10.07 42.79
N ALA A 688 37.01 -9.67 43.83
CA ALA A 688 37.21 -8.52 44.76
C ALA A 688 37.08 -7.12 44.10
N LYS A 689 36.05 -6.30 44.42
CA LYS A 689 35.83 -5.38 45.58
C LYS A 689 36.62 -4.06 45.51
N GLU A 690 35.97 -2.98 45.98
CA GLU A 690 36.45 -1.60 46.24
C GLU A 690 36.39 -0.65 45.01
N ASP A 691 35.86 0.58 45.04
CA ASP A 691 35.55 1.51 46.14
C ASP A 691 34.43 2.52 45.80
N LEU A 692 33.66 2.86 46.83
CA LEU A 692 32.85 4.07 46.96
C LEU A 692 33.69 5.13 47.70
N SER A 693 33.76 6.35 47.17
CA SER A 693 34.18 7.53 47.96
C SER A 693 33.14 8.64 47.94
N VAL A 694 32.60 8.86 49.12
CA VAL A 694 31.75 9.94 49.65
C VAL A 694 32.60 11.24 49.70
N ASN A 695 32.11 12.47 49.42
CA ASN A 695 31.45 13.45 50.33
C ASN A 695 31.56 14.90 49.71
N PRO A 696 31.07 16.02 50.29
CA PRO A 696 29.66 16.51 50.34
C PRO A 696 29.47 18.04 50.04
N GLN A 697 28.23 18.53 50.29
CA GLN A 697 27.78 19.88 50.71
C GLN A 697 27.26 20.92 49.68
N CYS A 698 25.94 21.19 49.80
CA CYS A 698 25.25 22.48 50.08
C CYS A 698 23.75 22.28 49.73
N GLU A 699 22.80 22.21 50.69
CA GLU A 699 21.99 23.34 51.25
C GLU A 699 21.56 24.35 50.17
N ASP A 700 20.30 24.71 49.89
CA ASP A 700 19.01 24.84 50.59
C ASP A 700 17.89 24.68 49.52
N GLY A 701 16.69 24.14 49.75
CA GLY A 701 15.64 24.66 50.62
C GLY A 701 14.44 25.19 49.79
N ARG A 702 13.31 24.47 49.80
CA ARG A 702 11.92 24.98 49.95
C ARG A 702 10.87 23.96 49.54
N ALA A 703 10.26 23.36 50.55
CA ALA A 703 9.02 22.63 50.48
C ALA A 703 7.82 23.56 50.25
N ARG A 704 6.85 23.11 49.45
CA ARG A 704 5.42 23.42 49.63
C ARG A 704 4.58 22.18 49.36
N SER A 705 4.21 21.52 50.44
CA SER A 705 3.11 20.57 50.54
C SER A 705 1.77 21.28 50.34
N ASN A 706 0.87 20.70 49.55
CA ASN A 706 -0.56 20.93 49.69
C ASN A 706 -1.31 19.62 49.37
N THR A 707 -1.45 18.81 50.42
CA THR A 707 -2.50 17.80 50.55
C THR A 707 -3.83 18.48 50.88
N ARG A 708 -4.89 18.16 50.14
CA ARG A 708 -6.27 18.23 50.66
C ARG A 708 -7.10 17.05 50.13
N PRO A 709 -8.10 16.60 50.92
CA PRO A 709 -8.58 15.22 50.91
C PRO A 709 -9.85 15.03 50.06
N LEU A 710 -10.12 13.75 49.78
CA LEU A 710 -11.40 13.24 49.31
C LEU A 710 -12.56 13.66 50.23
N MET A 711 -13.67 14.07 49.62
CA MET A 711 -15.01 13.84 50.15
C MET A 711 -15.99 13.52 49.02
N ASP A 712 -16.84 12.55 49.32
CA ASP A 712 -17.93 12.00 48.53
C ASP A 712 -18.97 13.04 48.10
N ALA A 713 -19.58 12.83 46.94
CA ALA A 713 -20.95 13.28 46.66
C ALA A 713 -21.52 12.50 45.44
N GLU A 714 -22.26 11.44 45.74
CA GLU A 714 -23.38 10.99 44.91
C GLU A 714 -24.51 12.04 44.94
N LEU A 715 -25.39 11.98 43.93
CA LEU A 715 -26.65 12.72 43.76
C LEU A 715 -26.55 14.19 43.35
N LEU A 716 -26.76 14.46 42.05
CA LEU A 716 -27.90 15.25 41.55
C LEU A 716 -27.88 15.33 40.00
N LEU A 717 -28.76 14.52 39.41
CA LEU A 717 -29.29 14.70 38.07
C LEU A 717 -30.27 15.91 38.07
N ASN A 718 -30.42 16.49 36.89
CA ASN A 718 -31.36 17.54 36.46
C ASN A 718 -30.98 19.02 36.65
N GLU A 719 -31.27 19.76 35.59
CA GLU A 719 -31.32 21.22 35.45
C GLU A 719 -30.01 22.01 35.24
N ARG A 720 -29.40 21.87 34.06
CA ARG A 720 -28.68 22.99 33.41
C ARG A 720 -28.95 23.06 31.91
N GLY A 721 -30.24 23.19 31.56
CA GLY A 721 -30.69 23.73 30.29
C GLY A 721 -31.38 25.08 30.54
N LYS A 722 -31.03 26.11 29.75
CA LYS A 722 -31.53 27.50 29.79
C LYS A 722 -30.80 28.43 30.76
N ARG A 723 -29.76 29.11 30.25
CA ARG A 723 -29.54 30.57 30.38
C ARG A 723 -28.20 30.93 29.75
N ARG A 724 -28.23 31.40 28.50
CA ARG A 724 -27.34 32.42 27.92
C ARG A 724 -27.75 32.71 26.46
N LYS A 725 -28.83 33.47 26.35
CA LYS A 725 -29.00 34.50 25.32
C LYS A 725 -29.06 35.83 26.09
N LEU A 726 -28.44 36.88 25.53
CA LEU A 726 -28.30 38.25 26.02
C LEU A 726 -27.12 38.50 26.98
N ALA A 727 -25.95 38.75 26.39
CA ALA A 727 -25.10 39.93 26.61
C ALA A 727 -24.20 40.08 25.38
#